data_AF-A0A0E0HCG0-F1
#
_entry.id   AF-A0A0E0HCG0-F1
#
_cell.length_a   1.000
_cell.length_b   1.000
_cell.length_c   1.000
_cell.angle_alpha   90.00
_cell.angle_beta   90.00
_cell.angle_gamma   90.00
#
_symmetry.space_group_name_H-M   'P 1'
#
loop_
_entity.id
_entity.type
_entity.pdbx_description
1 polymer ?
#
loop_
_entity_poly.entity_id
_entity_poly.type
_entity_poly.pdbx_seq_one_letter_code
_entity_poly.pdbx_strand_id
1 'polypeptide(L)'
;MDALVVRRLGDPTLAPGGEASPFAPVTGDHPAPALASPTSVRVRVAATSLNFATYLQVQGKYQERPALPFVPGSDYAGFVDAVGPAVRRFRPGDRVCGLAAVGSFADLIVADEKQLFSVPDGCDLVAAGALPVAFGTSHLALVHRAQLKAGQVLLVLGAAGGVGASAVQIGKVCGAVVIAVARGTEKLQYLKTIGADHVIDSSKESIMESAKSFLKAKGLKGVDVLYDPVGGKLTQDSLKLLNWGAHILIIGFASGDVPIIRANIALVKNWTIHGLYWGSYFTHRPPVLIDSLNELFSWLSKGLIKIQISHTYRLPEAHLAFAALRDRKAVGRRVSPVHRRRIAPRFVAGDDPHFLLAGYCLCVLLLRSYLASKLLPKCRSLAAIKQLHAHLLHYAHRASFPYNHFLSKLLSLFTSSSSSSAAAAASDYALLLLASHSAPTAFSYNVAIRFFASSRPHTSLRLFLHMLRSAIRPDSYTLPFLLLAAARYPAPSLARAAHALLGKIGLNGHDHTVHSLITMYSYLDDPGAARKVFDGIPTRDVVSWNAMMKAYGRVGMNGEVGRMFRDMVKEGTVAPNAVTVAVVLAACRDQGDLVLGRWVEEWSWSARMEMDSLVGSALLGMYEKCGEIAEARRVFDTIIDKDIVAWNAMITGYAQNGMSNEAISLFHSMRIAGMRPDKITLAGVLSACSAVGALELGSELDGYASRRGLYSNVYVGTALVDMYAKCGDLDKAIEVFRKMPCKNVASWNALICGLAFNGRGDEAIQHFQLMRNEEGLKPDDITFIGVLSACVHAGLVKDGKRWFNSLTPEFQIIPKIEHYSCMVDLLARSGHLEEAWDFIEKIPDKVDAVMLGALLAACRKCKNVEIGERVINRIIQLEPTNSWNYVVSSKIYASSGRLDDSAKMRGPMRERGVNKTPGCSWVEISGKVLEFYAGDEPQHGADDMYQESDSRLPPGYINLIRSHIGPNAIATNCSIESCLEVTQEIQNLR
;
A
#
# COMPACT_ATOMS: atom_id res chain seq x y z
N MET A 1 43.55 3.47 -7.43
CA MET A 1 43.17 2.45 -6.45
C MET A 1 43.16 1.09 -7.13
N ASP A 2 43.58 0.04 -6.44
CA ASP A 2 43.43 -1.32 -6.92
C ASP A 2 41.97 -1.76 -6.80
N ALA A 3 41.46 -2.38 -7.87
CA ALA A 3 40.12 -2.94 -7.91
C ALA A 3 40.07 -4.12 -8.89
N LEU A 4 39.35 -5.17 -8.53
CA LEU A 4 39.04 -6.26 -9.45
C LEU A 4 37.82 -5.87 -10.27
N VAL A 5 37.99 -5.46 -11.53
CA VAL A 5 36.88 -5.00 -12.37
C VAL A 5 36.42 -6.10 -13.32
N VAL A 6 35.14 -6.49 -13.23
CA VAL A 6 34.48 -7.40 -14.17
C VAL A 6 34.03 -6.59 -15.39
N ARG A 7 34.60 -6.88 -16.56
CA ARG A 7 34.22 -6.23 -17.83
C ARG A 7 33.28 -7.09 -18.68
N ARG A 8 33.26 -8.39 -18.42
CA ARG A 8 32.38 -9.36 -19.08
C ARG A 8 32.11 -10.53 -18.14
N LEU A 9 30.98 -11.18 -18.35
CA LEU A 9 30.62 -12.38 -17.58
C LEU A 9 31.40 -13.58 -18.11
N GLY A 10 31.83 -14.47 -17.23
CA GLY A 10 32.67 -15.60 -17.62
C GLY A 10 33.21 -16.40 -16.44
N ASP A 11 34.19 -17.26 -16.72
CA ASP A 11 34.82 -18.10 -15.69
C ASP A 11 35.74 -17.25 -14.77
N PRO A 12 35.39 -17.06 -13.48
CA PRO A 12 36.18 -16.25 -12.56
C PRO A 12 37.48 -16.95 -12.10
N THR A 13 37.79 -18.13 -12.61
CA THR A 13 39.05 -18.84 -12.33
C THR A 13 40.18 -18.45 -13.28
N LEU A 14 39.87 -17.68 -14.33
CA LEU A 14 40.85 -17.16 -15.28
C LEU A 14 41.58 -15.93 -14.72
N ALA A 15 42.89 -15.86 -14.94
CA ALA A 15 43.74 -14.79 -14.40
C ALA A 15 43.30 -13.39 -14.91
N PRO A 16 43.33 -12.34 -14.07
CA PRO A 16 42.99 -10.98 -14.52
C PRO A 16 43.88 -10.49 -15.66
N GLY A 17 43.26 -9.86 -16.66
CA GLY A 17 43.98 -9.28 -17.81
C GLY A 17 44.20 -10.21 -19.01
N GLY A 18 43.85 -11.49 -18.93
CA GLY A 18 43.84 -12.37 -20.10
C GLY A 18 42.67 -12.10 -21.05
N GLU A 19 42.84 -12.33 -22.36
CA GLU A 19 41.77 -12.14 -23.37
C GLU A 19 40.51 -12.94 -23.08
N ALA A 20 40.65 -14.10 -22.44
CA ALA A 20 39.57 -14.99 -22.01
C ALA A 20 38.96 -14.61 -20.64
N SER A 21 39.61 -13.74 -19.87
CA SER A 21 39.25 -13.44 -18.48
C SER A 21 38.01 -12.55 -18.35
N PRO A 22 37.14 -12.77 -17.35
CA PRO A 22 36.10 -11.82 -16.99
C PRO A 22 36.68 -10.54 -16.36
N PHE A 23 37.89 -10.60 -15.80
CA PHE A 23 38.50 -9.51 -15.05
C PHE A 23 39.48 -8.68 -15.90
N ALA A 24 39.40 -7.36 -15.76
CA ALA A 24 40.42 -6.44 -16.23
C ALA A 24 41.75 -6.62 -15.46
N PRO A 25 42.90 -6.20 -16.02
CA PRO A 25 44.13 -6.09 -15.25
C PRO A 25 43.93 -5.18 -14.03
N VAL A 26 44.51 -5.57 -12.89
CA VAL A 26 44.50 -4.75 -11.67
C VAL A 26 45.68 -3.79 -11.74
N THR A 27 45.44 -2.50 -12.08
CA THR A 27 46.52 -1.56 -12.44
C THR A 27 46.76 -0.41 -11.47
N GLY A 28 46.07 -0.30 -10.32
CA GLY A 28 46.24 0.81 -9.39
C GLY A 28 45.80 2.19 -9.91
N ASP A 29 45.48 2.33 -11.19
CA ASP A 29 45.18 3.60 -11.88
C ASP A 29 43.72 4.04 -11.75
N HIS A 30 42.85 3.24 -11.12
CA HIS A 30 41.44 3.61 -10.98
C HIS A 30 41.29 4.82 -10.03
N PRO A 31 40.44 5.82 -10.35
CA PRO A 31 40.21 6.95 -9.46
C PRO A 31 39.61 6.49 -8.13
N ALA A 32 39.98 7.14 -7.03
CA ALA A 32 39.34 6.90 -5.74
C ALA A 32 37.87 7.36 -5.79
N PRO A 33 36.91 6.58 -5.26
CA PRO A 33 35.51 6.95 -5.29
C PRO A 33 35.26 8.24 -4.48
N ALA A 34 34.47 9.14 -5.05
CA ALA A 34 34.04 10.37 -4.40
C ALA A 34 32.90 10.09 -3.40
N LEU A 35 32.79 10.92 -2.36
CA LEU A 35 31.67 10.84 -1.43
C LEU A 35 30.39 11.28 -2.15
N ALA A 36 29.52 10.32 -2.45
CA ALA A 36 28.31 10.53 -3.26
C ALA A 36 27.22 11.33 -2.52
N SER A 37 27.28 11.42 -1.18
CA SER A 37 26.28 12.13 -0.37
C SER A 37 26.87 12.74 0.90
N PRO A 38 26.18 13.68 1.56
CA PRO A 38 26.62 14.27 2.83
C PRO A 38 26.79 13.25 3.97
N THR A 39 26.10 12.11 3.91
CA THR A 39 26.14 11.01 4.89
C THR A 39 27.03 9.84 4.43
N SER A 40 27.70 9.98 3.29
CA SER A 40 28.60 8.96 2.79
C SER A 40 29.90 8.91 3.59
N VAL A 41 30.40 7.70 3.77
CA VAL A 41 31.67 7.38 4.39
C VAL A 41 32.49 6.58 3.39
N ARG A 42 33.71 7.02 3.12
CA ARG A 42 34.68 6.26 2.34
C ARG A 42 35.50 5.40 3.28
N VAL A 43 35.56 4.11 2.99
CA VAL A 43 36.26 3.10 3.79
C VAL A 43 37.42 2.54 2.98
N ARG A 44 38.59 2.51 3.58
CA ARG A 44 39.76 1.79 3.10
C ARG A 44 39.63 0.33 3.50
N VAL A 45 39.35 -0.52 2.52
CA VAL A 45 39.07 -1.94 2.72
C VAL A 45 40.35 -2.65 3.15
N ALA A 46 40.34 -3.22 4.35
CA ALA A 46 41.41 -4.09 4.82
C ALA A 46 41.12 -5.55 4.44
N ALA A 47 39.86 -5.97 4.51
CA ALA A 47 39.41 -7.34 4.30
C ALA A 47 38.08 -7.39 3.56
N THR A 48 37.93 -8.37 2.66
CA THR A 48 36.65 -8.75 2.06
C THR A 48 36.58 -10.27 1.92
N SER A 49 35.39 -10.85 2.01
CA SER A 49 35.21 -12.29 1.91
C SER A 49 34.76 -12.72 0.52
N LEU A 50 35.15 -13.94 0.11
CA LEU A 50 34.70 -14.51 -1.15
C LEU A 50 33.55 -15.48 -0.91
N ASN A 51 32.37 -15.12 -1.42
CA ASN A 51 31.14 -15.89 -1.27
C ASN A 51 30.77 -16.60 -2.58
N PHE A 52 30.02 -17.72 -2.48
CA PHE A 52 29.53 -18.46 -3.65
C PHE A 52 28.57 -17.63 -4.52
N ALA A 53 27.82 -16.71 -3.90
CA ALA A 53 27.01 -15.72 -4.63
C ALA A 53 27.88 -14.88 -5.57
N THR A 54 29.06 -14.42 -5.14
CA THR A 54 29.98 -13.65 -5.96
C THR A 54 30.51 -14.45 -7.14
N TYR A 55 30.77 -15.76 -6.95
CA TYR A 55 31.12 -16.66 -8.06
C TYR A 55 30.02 -16.73 -9.12
N LEU A 56 28.76 -16.91 -8.69
CA LEU A 56 27.62 -16.94 -9.60
C LEU A 56 27.35 -15.59 -10.27
N GLN A 57 27.59 -14.47 -9.57
CA GLN A 57 27.45 -13.12 -10.13
C GLN A 57 28.42 -12.90 -11.30
N VAL A 58 29.70 -13.25 -11.15
CA VAL A 58 30.70 -13.11 -12.24
C VAL A 58 30.37 -14.02 -13.42
N GLN A 59 29.74 -15.17 -13.18
CA GLN A 59 29.26 -16.07 -14.24
C GLN A 59 27.93 -15.63 -14.89
N GLY A 60 27.24 -14.62 -14.36
CA GLY A 60 25.90 -14.25 -14.83
C GLY A 60 24.77 -15.20 -14.42
N LYS A 61 25.04 -16.13 -13.50
CA LYS A 61 24.11 -17.17 -13.05
C LYS A 61 23.40 -16.83 -11.74
N TYR A 62 23.73 -15.70 -11.12
CA TYR A 62 23.05 -15.22 -9.92
C TYR A 62 21.73 -14.50 -10.25
N GLN A 63 20.82 -14.43 -9.28
CA GLN A 63 19.50 -13.82 -9.43
C GLN A 63 19.61 -12.32 -9.76
N GLU A 64 20.55 -11.63 -9.10
CA GLU A 64 20.88 -10.23 -9.40
C GLU A 64 22.05 -10.15 -10.39
N ARG A 65 21.91 -9.30 -11.41
CA ARG A 65 22.92 -9.09 -12.44
C ARG A 65 23.37 -7.63 -12.46
N PRO A 66 24.53 -7.30 -11.87
CA PRO A 66 25.09 -5.96 -11.92
C PRO A 66 25.41 -5.55 -13.37
N ALA A 67 25.23 -4.27 -13.69
CA ALA A 67 25.62 -3.73 -14.99
C ALA A 67 27.14 -3.78 -15.16
N LEU A 68 27.62 -4.16 -16.35
CA LEU A 68 29.04 -4.15 -16.67
C LEU A 68 29.49 -2.73 -17.06
N PRO A 69 30.71 -2.29 -16.69
CA PRO A 69 31.64 -2.98 -15.79
C PRO A 69 31.28 -2.76 -14.31
N PHE A 70 31.58 -3.74 -13.46
CA PHE A 70 31.40 -3.62 -12.00
C PHE A 70 32.56 -4.23 -11.22
N VAL A 71 32.71 -3.84 -9.95
CA VAL A 71 33.65 -4.46 -9.00
C VAL A 71 32.88 -5.47 -8.14
N PRO A 72 33.25 -6.76 -8.07
CA PRO A 72 32.48 -7.77 -7.36
C PRO A 72 32.72 -7.71 -5.84
N GLY A 73 32.01 -8.58 -5.12
CA GLY A 73 32.13 -8.74 -3.67
C GLY A 73 31.17 -7.85 -2.88
N SER A 74 30.76 -8.30 -1.69
CA SER A 74 29.70 -7.66 -0.91
C SER A 74 30.11 -7.24 0.51
N ASP A 75 30.68 -8.13 1.32
CA ASP A 75 31.09 -7.81 2.68
C ASP A 75 32.55 -7.35 2.78
N TYR A 76 32.77 -6.40 3.68
CA TYR A 76 34.09 -5.83 3.90
C TYR A 76 34.27 -5.31 5.32
N ALA A 77 35.53 -5.21 5.73
CA ALA A 77 35.95 -4.48 6.92
C ALA A 77 37.21 -3.68 6.64
N GLY A 78 37.35 -2.56 7.32
CA GLY A 78 38.40 -1.60 7.03
C GLY A 78 38.41 -0.42 7.97
N PHE A 79 39.11 0.62 7.53
CA PHE A 79 39.25 1.87 8.27
C PHE A 79 38.55 2.99 7.54
N VAL A 80 37.86 3.86 8.27
CA VAL A 80 37.26 5.07 7.69
C VAL A 80 38.38 5.95 7.14
N ASP A 81 38.33 6.23 5.84
CA ASP A 81 39.29 7.06 5.11
C ASP A 81 38.84 8.52 5.08
N ALA A 82 37.57 8.76 4.74
CA ALA A 82 36.97 10.08 4.69
C ALA A 82 35.48 10.02 5.02
N VAL A 83 34.92 11.12 5.53
CA VAL A 83 33.52 11.22 5.93
C VAL A 83 32.87 12.45 5.29
N GLY A 84 31.60 12.31 4.92
CA GLY A 84 30.78 13.43 4.46
C GLY A 84 30.42 14.40 5.60
N PRO A 85 30.06 15.66 5.27
CA PRO A 85 29.85 16.72 6.26
C PRO A 85 28.66 16.49 7.22
N ALA A 86 27.81 15.49 6.96
CA ALA A 86 26.66 15.14 7.79
C ALA A 86 26.81 13.80 8.54
N VAL A 87 27.95 13.11 8.41
CA VAL A 87 28.30 11.90 9.15
C VAL A 87 28.56 12.23 10.63
N ARG A 88 28.05 11.42 11.57
CA ARG A 88 28.12 11.71 13.02
C ARG A 88 28.65 10.57 13.89
N ARG A 89 28.41 9.31 13.49
CA ARG A 89 28.78 8.07 14.18
C ARG A 89 30.23 7.68 13.95
N PHE A 90 30.81 8.05 12.80
CA PHE A 90 32.16 7.64 12.42
C PHE A 90 33.11 8.79 12.11
N ARG A 91 34.41 8.58 12.34
CA ARG A 91 35.51 9.51 12.07
C ARG A 91 36.63 8.80 11.30
N PRO A 92 37.46 9.53 10.53
CA PRO A 92 38.65 8.96 9.91
C PRO A 92 39.52 8.20 10.91
N GLY A 93 39.90 6.96 10.56
CA GLY A 93 40.63 6.03 11.43
C GLY A 93 39.78 4.98 12.13
N ASP A 94 38.46 5.18 12.25
CA ASP A 94 37.57 4.21 12.91
C ASP A 94 37.54 2.87 12.18
N ARG A 95 37.51 1.77 12.95
CA ARG A 95 37.35 0.40 12.45
C ARG A 95 35.89 0.12 12.15
N VAL A 96 35.58 -0.14 10.89
CA VAL A 96 34.21 -0.36 10.42
C VAL A 96 34.09 -1.64 9.59
N CYS A 97 32.91 -2.23 9.65
CA CYS A 97 32.47 -3.31 8.79
C CYS A 97 31.22 -2.86 8.05
N GLY A 98 31.06 -3.29 6.80
CA GLY A 98 29.92 -2.93 5.98
C GLY A 98 29.54 -4.04 5.04
N LEU A 99 28.37 -3.85 4.44
CA LEU A 99 27.82 -4.74 3.43
C LEU A 99 27.30 -3.87 2.27
N ALA A 100 27.79 -4.16 1.08
CA ALA A 100 27.41 -3.52 -0.17
C ALA A 100 26.83 -4.56 -1.14
N ALA A 101 26.03 -4.12 -2.11
CA ALA A 101 25.55 -4.99 -3.17
C ALA A 101 26.70 -5.53 -4.03
N VAL A 102 27.65 -4.64 -4.35
CA VAL A 102 28.89 -4.89 -5.08
C VAL A 102 29.95 -3.88 -4.65
N GLY A 103 31.22 -4.12 -4.96
CA GLY A 103 32.28 -3.10 -4.85
C GLY A 103 33.35 -3.34 -3.79
N SER A 104 33.25 -4.40 -2.98
CA SER A 104 34.21 -4.62 -1.89
C SER A 104 35.56 -5.18 -2.35
N PHE A 105 35.68 -5.70 -3.59
CA PHE A 105 36.96 -6.16 -4.15
C PHE A 105 37.77 -4.98 -4.72
N ALA A 106 37.93 -3.92 -3.92
CA ALA A 106 38.68 -2.72 -4.20
C ALA A 106 39.33 -2.17 -2.92
N ASP A 107 40.37 -1.34 -3.07
CA ASP A 107 41.04 -0.69 -1.93
C ASP A 107 40.13 0.29 -1.18
N LEU A 108 39.21 0.94 -1.89
CA LEU A 108 38.32 1.97 -1.36
C LEU A 108 36.89 1.68 -1.80
N ILE A 109 35.97 1.81 -0.86
CA ILE A 109 34.53 1.71 -1.09
C ILE A 109 33.83 2.88 -0.40
N VAL A 110 32.73 3.36 -0.98
CA VAL A 110 31.88 4.40 -0.37
C VAL A 110 30.55 3.78 0.00
N ALA A 111 30.12 3.97 1.24
CA ALA A 111 28.84 3.51 1.75
C ALA A 111 28.17 4.61 2.58
N ASP A 112 26.86 4.53 2.78
CA ASP A 112 26.19 5.44 3.72
C ASP A 112 26.55 5.06 5.16
N GLU A 113 26.67 6.05 6.06
CA GLU A 113 26.94 5.82 7.47
C GLU A 113 25.97 4.80 8.12
N LYS A 114 24.72 4.69 7.65
CA LYS A 114 23.75 3.70 8.17
C LYS A 114 24.09 2.26 7.80
N GLN A 115 24.86 2.05 6.73
CA GLN A 115 25.27 0.74 6.25
C GLN A 115 26.56 0.23 6.91
N LEU A 116 27.16 1.04 7.79
CA LEU A 116 28.38 0.73 8.51
C LEU A 116 28.10 0.37 9.97
N PHE A 117 28.86 -0.63 10.42
CA PHE A 117 28.87 -1.18 11.77
C PHE A 117 30.25 -0.97 12.39
N SER A 118 30.29 -0.50 13.63
CA SER A 118 31.53 -0.39 14.39
C SER A 118 32.06 -1.79 14.69
N VAL A 119 33.35 -2.04 14.44
CA VAL A 119 33.98 -3.32 14.81
C VAL A 119 34.54 -3.19 16.22
N PRO A 120 34.00 -3.89 17.23
CA PRO A 120 34.42 -3.75 18.63
C PRO A 120 35.90 -3.98 18.85
N ASP A 121 36.49 -3.32 19.84
CA ASP A 121 37.88 -3.54 20.24
C ASP A 121 38.09 -4.98 20.71
N GLY A 122 39.21 -5.60 20.33
CA GLY A 122 39.49 -7.02 20.57
C GLY A 122 38.99 -7.97 19.47
N CYS A 123 38.04 -7.56 18.62
CA CYS A 123 37.68 -8.34 17.43
C CYS A 123 38.75 -8.19 16.35
N ASP A 124 39.12 -9.30 15.70
CA ASP A 124 39.97 -9.29 14.52
C ASP A 124 39.23 -8.60 13.36
N LEU A 125 39.82 -7.53 12.83
CA LEU A 125 39.25 -6.75 11.74
C LEU A 125 39.10 -7.60 10.46
N VAL A 126 39.99 -8.59 10.28
CA VAL A 126 39.90 -9.51 9.15
C VAL A 126 38.69 -10.41 9.28
N ALA A 127 38.52 -11.05 10.44
CA ALA A 127 37.34 -11.85 10.75
C ALA A 127 36.05 -11.05 10.55
N ALA A 128 36.00 -9.80 11.03
CA ALA A 128 34.84 -8.93 10.89
C ALA A 128 34.40 -8.75 9.42
N GLY A 129 35.33 -8.71 8.47
CA GLY A 129 35.02 -8.58 7.04
C GLY A 129 34.38 -9.81 6.38
N ALA A 130 34.32 -10.94 7.08
CA ALA A 130 33.67 -12.18 6.63
C ALA A 130 32.43 -12.55 7.46
N LEU A 131 32.06 -11.72 8.44
CA LEU A 131 30.90 -11.92 9.28
C LEU A 131 29.57 -11.66 8.54
N PRO A 132 29.36 -10.53 7.83
CA PRO A 132 28.03 -10.11 7.44
C PRO A 132 27.30 -11.09 6.54
N VAL A 133 27.95 -11.62 5.50
CA VAL A 133 27.27 -12.55 4.58
C VAL A 133 27.12 -13.93 5.21
N ALA A 134 28.21 -14.53 5.68
CA ALA A 134 28.18 -15.92 6.15
C ALA A 134 27.38 -16.09 7.45
N PHE A 135 27.63 -15.26 8.46
CA PHE A 135 26.95 -15.35 9.75
C PHE A 135 25.60 -14.64 9.73
N GLY A 136 25.49 -13.49 9.04
CA GLY A 136 24.21 -12.79 8.92
C GLY A 136 23.14 -13.64 8.24
N THR A 137 23.48 -14.35 7.16
CA THR A 137 22.57 -15.29 6.48
C THR A 137 22.08 -16.37 7.46
N SER A 138 23.00 -17.03 8.16
CA SER A 138 22.67 -18.12 9.08
C SER A 138 21.91 -17.66 10.32
N HIS A 139 22.22 -16.46 10.82
CA HIS A 139 21.54 -15.88 11.97
C HIS A 139 20.09 -15.53 11.65
N LEU A 140 19.84 -14.84 10.52
CA LEU A 140 18.47 -14.57 10.11
C LEU A 140 17.68 -15.86 9.82
N ALA A 141 18.31 -16.84 9.18
CA ALA A 141 17.69 -18.13 8.91
C ALA A 141 17.26 -18.84 10.20
N LEU A 142 18.19 -19.02 11.14
CA LEU A 142 17.96 -19.84 12.33
C LEU A 142 17.20 -19.08 13.42
N VAL A 143 17.57 -17.84 13.71
CA VAL A 143 17.03 -17.07 14.85
C VAL A 143 15.75 -16.34 14.47
N HIS A 144 15.69 -15.68 13.31
CA HIS A 144 14.53 -14.85 12.95
C HIS A 144 13.47 -15.60 12.13
N ARG A 145 13.87 -16.51 11.25
CA ARG A 145 12.95 -17.22 10.35
C ARG A 145 12.46 -18.54 10.95
N ALA A 146 13.38 -19.42 11.33
CA ALA A 146 13.03 -20.69 11.96
C ALA A 146 12.74 -20.57 13.47
N GLN A 147 13.22 -19.51 14.13
CA GLN A 147 13.12 -19.35 15.59
C GLN A 147 13.61 -20.60 16.34
N LEU A 148 14.81 -21.06 15.98
CA LEU A 148 15.43 -22.27 16.52
C LEU A 148 15.50 -22.19 18.05
N LYS A 149 14.96 -23.21 18.72
CA LYS A 149 14.91 -23.32 20.18
C LYS A 149 15.93 -24.32 20.69
N ALA A 150 16.33 -24.15 21.95
CA ALA A 150 17.17 -25.11 22.65
C ALA A 150 16.52 -26.51 22.66
N GLY A 151 17.34 -27.54 22.47
CA GLY A 151 16.90 -28.94 22.41
C GLY A 151 16.34 -29.40 21.06
N GLN A 152 16.04 -28.51 20.12
CA GLN A 152 15.64 -28.91 18.76
C GLN A 152 16.80 -29.51 17.98
N VAL A 153 16.49 -30.41 17.05
CA VAL A 153 17.48 -31.03 16.16
C VAL A 153 17.63 -30.21 14.88
N LEU A 154 18.84 -29.71 14.65
CA LEU A 154 19.24 -28.98 13.45
C LEU A 154 20.09 -29.86 12.54
N LEU A 155 19.63 -30.11 11.32
CA LEU A 155 20.40 -30.78 10.27
C LEU A 155 20.98 -29.73 9.30
N VAL A 156 22.31 -29.64 9.23
CA VAL A 156 23.01 -28.68 8.36
C VAL A 156 23.64 -29.40 7.17
N LEU A 157 23.14 -29.13 5.97
CA LEU A 157 23.74 -29.62 4.72
C LEU A 157 24.89 -28.70 4.28
N GLY A 158 25.93 -29.27 3.68
CA GLY A 158 27.11 -28.50 3.25
C GLY A 158 27.81 -27.78 4.41
N ALA A 159 27.81 -28.40 5.60
CA ALA A 159 28.14 -27.76 6.86
C ALA A 159 29.56 -27.17 6.93
N ALA A 160 30.51 -27.66 6.13
CA ALA A 160 31.87 -27.13 6.10
C ALA A 160 32.07 -25.89 5.19
N GLY A 161 31.01 -25.40 4.54
CA GLY A 161 31.01 -24.14 3.78
C GLY A 161 30.89 -22.91 4.69
N GLY A 162 30.97 -21.70 4.12
CA GLY A 162 30.91 -20.45 4.90
C GLY A 162 29.62 -20.30 5.71
N VAL A 163 28.46 -20.38 5.04
CA VAL A 163 27.15 -20.32 5.69
C VAL A 163 26.80 -21.59 6.48
N GLY A 164 27.34 -22.75 6.08
CA GLY A 164 27.14 -24.01 6.80
C GLY A 164 27.85 -24.01 8.16
N ALA A 165 29.10 -23.55 8.20
CA ALA A 165 29.90 -23.56 9.42
C ALA A 165 29.40 -22.51 10.42
N SER A 166 28.87 -21.37 9.92
CA SER A 166 28.17 -20.41 10.76
C SER A 166 26.85 -20.96 11.30
N ALA A 167 26.08 -21.71 10.50
CA ALA A 167 24.84 -22.35 10.95
C ALA A 167 25.09 -23.39 12.07
N VAL A 168 26.19 -24.15 12.00
CA VAL A 168 26.58 -25.08 13.07
C VAL A 168 26.85 -24.31 14.36
N GLN A 169 27.69 -23.28 14.32
CA GLN A 169 28.04 -22.48 15.51
C GLN A 169 26.81 -21.79 16.11
N ILE A 170 25.98 -21.15 15.28
CA ILE A 170 24.75 -20.47 15.73
C ILE A 170 23.77 -21.49 16.32
N GLY A 171 23.61 -22.66 15.70
CA GLY A 171 22.80 -23.74 16.25
C GLY A 171 23.26 -24.16 17.65
N LYS A 172 24.58 -24.25 17.87
CA LYS A 172 25.14 -24.53 19.20
C LYS A 172 24.94 -23.39 20.20
N VAL A 173 25.08 -22.14 19.78
CA VAL A 173 24.77 -20.96 20.62
C VAL A 173 23.28 -20.96 21.03
N CYS A 174 22.37 -21.37 20.14
CA CYS A 174 20.94 -21.52 20.44
C CYS A 174 20.61 -22.77 21.27
N GLY A 175 21.59 -23.61 21.61
CA GLY A 175 21.38 -24.83 22.40
C GLY A 175 20.75 -26.01 21.62
N ALA A 176 20.85 -26.03 20.30
CA ALA A 176 20.34 -27.12 19.46
C ALA A 176 21.28 -28.34 19.45
N VAL A 177 20.72 -29.50 19.10
CA VAL A 177 21.48 -30.70 18.73
C VAL A 177 21.77 -30.62 17.23
N VAL A 178 23.04 -30.52 16.86
CA VAL A 178 23.47 -30.22 15.49
C VAL A 178 24.04 -31.46 14.81
N ILE A 179 23.40 -31.87 13.72
CA ILE A 179 23.89 -32.89 12.78
C ILE A 179 24.47 -32.17 11.57
N ALA A 180 25.77 -32.36 11.31
CA ALA A 180 26.49 -31.65 10.26
C ALA A 180 26.90 -32.59 9.11
N VAL A 181 26.48 -32.28 7.88
CA VAL A 181 26.77 -33.08 6.70
C VAL A 181 27.82 -32.38 5.83
N ALA A 182 28.94 -33.07 5.54
CA ALA A 182 30.00 -32.57 4.68
C ALA A 182 30.62 -33.70 3.83
N ARG A 183 31.72 -33.39 3.13
CA ARG A 183 32.53 -34.35 2.37
C ARG A 183 33.99 -34.22 2.77
N GLY A 184 34.63 -35.32 3.13
CA GLY A 184 36.05 -35.38 3.46
C GLY A 184 36.35 -35.30 4.95
N THR A 185 37.34 -36.09 5.37
CA THR A 185 37.71 -36.34 6.78
C THR A 185 38.16 -35.09 7.52
N GLU A 186 39.00 -34.25 6.91
CA GLU A 186 39.49 -33.01 7.53
C GLU A 186 38.35 -32.03 7.87
N LYS A 187 37.37 -31.92 6.96
CA LYS A 187 36.21 -31.03 7.16
C LYS A 187 35.29 -31.52 8.28
N LEU A 188 35.13 -32.84 8.42
CA LEU A 188 34.34 -33.43 9.49
C LEU A 188 35.02 -33.27 10.85
N GLN A 189 36.35 -33.40 10.90
CA GLN A 189 37.11 -33.11 12.11
C GLN A 189 36.95 -31.66 12.54
N TYR A 190 37.03 -30.72 11.59
CA TYR A 190 36.75 -29.31 11.85
C TYR A 190 35.32 -29.09 12.39
N LEU A 191 34.30 -29.72 11.80
CA LEU A 191 32.91 -29.60 12.24
C LEU A 191 32.72 -30.07 13.70
N LYS A 192 33.42 -31.14 14.11
CA LYS A 192 33.45 -31.58 15.51
C LYS A 192 34.08 -30.52 16.41
N THR A 193 35.19 -29.88 16.00
CA THR A 193 35.86 -28.85 16.81
C THR A 193 35.00 -27.60 17.06
N ILE A 194 34.07 -27.28 16.15
CA ILE A 194 33.13 -26.15 16.30
C ILE A 194 31.79 -26.55 16.95
N GLY A 195 31.71 -27.78 17.47
CA GLY A 195 30.61 -28.22 18.34
C GLY A 195 29.50 -29.04 17.68
N ALA A 196 29.67 -29.55 16.46
CA ALA A 196 28.69 -30.48 15.88
C ALA A 196 28.58 -31.77 16.72
N ASP A 197 27.35 -32.17 17.09
CA ASP A 197 27.09 -33.34 17.92
C ASP A 197 27.21 -34.66 17.13
N HIS A 198 26.87 -34.61 15.85
CA HIS A 198 27.06 -35.71 14.90
C HIS A 198 27.56 -35.16 13.57
N VAL A 199 28.48 -35.87 12.92
CA VAL A 199 29.02 -35.49 11.61
C VAL A 199 28.88 -36.65 10.64
N ILE A 200 28.45 -36.36 9.41
CA ILE A 200 28.16 -37.36 8.38
C ILE A 200 29.00 -37.07 7.14
N ASP A 201 29.74 -38.09 6.68
CA ASP A 201 30.46 -38.01 5.39
C ASP A 201 29.56 -38.45 4.24
N SER A 202 28.93 -37.49 3.56
CA SER A 202 28.06 -37.76 2.41
C SER A 202 28.76 -38.41 1.20
N SER A 203 30.09 -38.60 1.25
CA SER A 203 30.83 -39.36 0.23
C SER A 203 31.05 -40.84 0.57
N LYS A 204 30.82 -41.25 1.82
CA LYS A 204 31.14 -42.60 2.32
C LYS A 204 29.94 -43.34 2.87
N GLU A 205 28.96 -42.63 3.42
CA GLU A 205 27.82 -43.23 4.12
C GLU A 205 26.50 -42.56 3.72
N SER A 206 25.40 -43.30 3.91
CA SER A 206 24.05 -42.79 3.70
C SER A 206 23.66 -41.83 4.82
N ILE A 207 23.27 -40.61 4.46
CA ILE A 207 22.82 -39.58 5.42
C ILE A 207 21.63 -40.08 6.23
N MET A 208 20.70 -40.77 5.57
CA MET A 208 19.52 -41.29 6.26
C MET A 208 19.88 -42.33 7.33
N GLU A 209 20.78 -43.26 7.01
CA GLU A 209 21.15 -44.34 7.94
C GLU A 209 21.95 -43.80 9.12
N SER A 210 22.97 -42.97 8.83
CA SER A 210 23.83 -42.37 9.85
C SER A 210 23.04 -41.44 10.77
N ALA A 211 22.18 -40.57 10.22
CA ALA A 211 21.33 -39.69 11.01
C ALA A 211 20.31 -40.47 11.85
N LYS A 212 19.63 -41.48 11.29
CA LYS A 212 18.66 -42.30 12.05
C LYS A 212 19.33 -43.07 13.18
N SER A 213 20.53 -43.61 12.94
CA SER A 213 21.30 -44.31 13.97
C SER A 213 21.62 -43.38 15.15
N PHE A 214 22.10 -42.17 14.86
CA PHE A 214 22.36 -41.15 15.88
C PHE A 214 21.09 -40.70 16.63
N LEU A 215 20.01 -40.40 15.89
CA LEU A 215 18.72 -40.00 16.46
C LEU A 215 18.18 -41.07 17.42
N LYS A 216 18.22 -42.35 16.99
CA LYS A 216 17.81 -43.49 17.82
C LYS A 216 18.67 -43.62 19.07
N ALA A 217 19.99 -43.50 18.94
CA ALA A 217 20.93 -43.58 20.07
C ALA A 217 20.72 -42.45 21.10
N LYS A 218 20.19 -41.30 20.68
CA LYS A 218 19.88 -40.15 21.54
C LYS A 218 18.42 -40.08 21.99
N GLY A 219 17.56 -41.04 21.60
CA GLY A 219 16.13 -41.02 21.92
C GLY A 219 15.36 -39.88 21.23
N LEU A 220 15.86 -39.35 20.11
CA LEU A 220 15.27 -38.26 19.35
C LEU A 220 14.40 -38.79 18.21
N LYS A 221 13.23 -38.18 17.97
CA LYS A 221 12.24 -38.66 16.99
C LYS A 221 12.61 -38.37 15.53
N GLY A 222 13.31 -37.28 15.26
CA GLY A 222 13.61 -36.79 13.93
C GLY A 222 14.23 -35.39 13.96
N VAL A 223 14.31 -34.75 12.80
CA VAL A 223 14.91 -33.42 12.61
C VAL A 223 13.83 -32.33 12.63
N ASP A 224 14.02 -31.30 13.43
CA ASP A 224 13.08 -30.18 13.57
C ASP A 224 13.37 -29.04 12.58
N VAL A 225 14.65 -28.80 12.28
CA VAL A 225 15.07 -27.74 11.37
C VAL A 225 16.09 -28.28 10.37
N LEU A 226 15.81 -28.12 9.07
CA LEU A 226 16.72 -28.42 7.98
C LEU A 226 17.32 -27.13 7.44
N TYR A 227 18.64 -27.02 7.45
CA TYR A 227 19.39 -25.89 6.88
C TYR A 227 20.08 -26.33 5.58
N ASP A 228 19.63 -25.79 4.43
CA ASP A 228 20.04 -26.26 3.12
C ASP A 228 20.61 -25.16 2.20
N PRO A 229 21.95 -25.05 2.10
CA PRO A 229 22.65 -24.26 1.10
C PRO A 229 23.05 -25.06 -0.16
N VAL A 230 22.71 -26.35 -0.23
CA VAL A 230 23.22 -27.27 -1.26
C VAL A 230 22.20 -27.52 -2.36
N GLY A 231 20.96 -27.88 -2.02
CA GLY A 231 19.94 -28.27 -2.99
C GLY A 231 20.11 -29.70 -3.57
N GLY A 232 19.32 -29.99 -4.61
CA GLY A 232 19.37 -31.25 -5.36
C GLY A 232 19.02 -32.51 -4.56
N LYS A 233 19.69 -33.62 -4.89
CA LYS A 233 19.43 -34.95 -4.30
C LYS A 233 19.68 -35.01 -2.79
N LEU A 234 20.65 -34.24 -2.29
CA LEU A 234 21.02 -34.22 -0.87
C LEU A 234 19.84 -33.75 0.00
N THR A 235 19.11 -32.75 -0.48
CA THR A 235 17.90 -32.23 0.16
C THR A 235 16.79 -33.28 0.16
N GLN A 236 16.55 -33.95 -0.98
CA GLN A 236 15.50 -34.97 -1.10
C GLN A 236 15.66 -36.10 -0.09
N ASP A 237 16.87 -36.60 0.07
CA ASP A 237 17.17 -37.67 1.02
C ASP A 237 16.98 -37.21 2.47
N SER A 238 17.27 -35.93 2.73
CA SER A 238 17.14 -35.31 4.06
C SER A 238 15.68 -35.02 4.46
N LEU A 239 14.78 -34.78 3.51
CA LEU A 239 13.34 -34.55 3.79
C LEU A 239 12.68 -35.72 4.53
N LYS A 240 13.19 -36.95 4.36
CA LYS A 240 12.68 -38.17 5.00
C LYS A 240 13.03 -38.26 6.50
N LEU A 241 13.91 -37.39 7.00
CA LEU A 241 14.34 -37.33 8.39
C LEU A 241 13.54 -36.31 9.23
N LEU A 242 12.71 -35.50 8.58
CA LEU A 242 12.04 -34.38 9.23
C LEU A 242 10.85 -34.83 10.09
N ASN A 243 10.70 -34.18 11.24
CA ASN A 243 9.54 -34.30 12.10
C ASN A 243 8.29 -33.69 11.45
N TRP A 244 7.12 -34.05 11.98
CA TRP A 244 5.91 -33.27 11.73
C TRP A 244 6.10 -31.86 12.34
N GLY A 245 5.71 -30.81 11.62
CA GLY A 245 5.92 -29.42 12.06
C GLY A 245 7.34 -28.86 11.79
N ALA A 246 8.20 -29.58 11.06
CA ALA A 246 9.58 -29.16 10.81
C ALA A 246 9.70 -27.90 9.94
N HIS A 247 10.81 -27.18 10.12
CA HIS A 247 11.18 -25.98 9.37
C HIS A 247 12.25 -26.31 8.33
N ILE A 248 12.02 -25.94 7.07
CA ILE A 248 12.97 -26.12 5.97
C ILE A 248 13.51 -24.77 5.54
N LEU A 249 14.79 -24.50 5.79
CA LEU A 249 15.49 -23.27 5.45
C LEU A 249 16.23 -23.44 4.12
N ILE A 250 15.72 -22.80 3.08
CA ILE A 250 16.33 -22.77 1.74
C ILE A 250 17.27 -21.56 1.68
N ILE A 251 18.57 -21.85 1.62
CA ILE A 251 19.64 -20.84 1.68
C ILE A 251 20.30 -20.66 0.31
N GLY A 252 20.45 -21.75 -0.46
CA GLY A 252 21.09 -21.71 -1.76
C GLY A 252 21.15 -23.09 -2.43
N PHE A 253 21.64 -23.10 -3.66
CA PHE A 253 21.67 -24.29 -4.53
C PHE A 253 23.09 -24.56 -5.01
N ALA A 254 24.03 -24.76 -4.08
CA ALA A 254 25.44 -24.95 -4.41
C ALA A 254 25.75 -26.22 -5.25
N SER A 255 24.79 -27.16 -5.35
CA SER A 255 24.86 -28.29 -6.29
C SER A 255 24.62 -27.86 -7.74
N GLY A 256 23.92 -26.75 -7.97
CA GLY A 256 23.37 -26.34 -9.27
C GLY A 256 21.92 -26.77 -9.49
N ASP A 257 21.39 -27.67 -8.66
CA ASP A 257 20.04 -28.23 -8.79
C ASP A 257 19.10 -27.66 -7.72
N VAL A 258 17.95 -27.15 -8.15
CA VAL A 258 16.90 -26.66 -7.24
C VAL A 258 16.17 -27.86 -6.60
N PRO A 259 16.01 -27.91 -5.26
CA PRO A 259 15.32 -29.00 -4.59
C PRO A 259 13.80 -28.97 -4.84
N ILE A 260 13.22 -30.12 -5.16
CA ILE A 260 11.77 -30.30 -5.36
C ILE A 260 11.09 -30.66 -4.03
N ILE A 261 10.45 -29.70 -3.36
CA ILE A 261 9.66 -30.01 -2.15
C ILE A 261 8.21 -30.24 -2.58
N ARG A 262 7.72 -31.48 -2.41
CA ARG A 262 6.35 -31.84 -2.83
C ARG A 262 5.33 -31.23 -1.85
N ALA A 263 4.47 -30.34 -2.37
CA ALA A 263 3.49 -29.60 -1.56
C ALA A 263 2.53 -30.52 -0.79
N ASN A 264 2.12 -31.66 -1.37
CA ASN A 264 1.28 -32.63 -0.68
C ASN A 264 1.96 -33.23 0.57
N ILE A 265 3.27 -33.46 0.53
CA ILE A 265 4.02 -33.94 1.69
C ILE A 265 4.15 -32.83 2.74
N ALA A 266 4.48 -31.61 2.30
CA ALA A 266 4.58 -30.46 3.19
C ALA A 266 3.24 -30.18 3.91
N LEU A 267 2.12 -30.33 3.22
CA LEU A 267 0.77 -30.23 3.78
C LEU A 267 0.53 -31.29 4.86
N VAL A 268 0.72 -32.57 4.54
CA VAL A 268 0.44 -33.68 5.48
C VAL A 268 1.39 -33.69 6.68
N LYS A 269 2.62 -33.22 6.49
CA LYS A 269 3.63 -33.13 7.57
C LYS A 269 3.62 -31.79 8.29
N ASN A 270 2.75 -30.86 7.89
CA ASN A 270 2.66 -29.50 8.43
C ASN A 270 4.02 -28.77 8.44
N TRP A 271 4.79 -28.90 7.36
CA TRP A 271 6.12 -28.29 7.26
C TRP A 271 6.03 -26.80 6.93
N THR A 272 6.93 -26.01 7.52
CA THR A 272 7.10 -24.61 7.14
C THR A 272 8.35 -24.44 6.28
N ILE A 273 8.17 -23.94 5.05
CA ILE A 273 9.29 -23.72 4.11
C ILE A 273 9.67 -22.25 4.12
N HIS A 274 10.93 -21.98 4.46
CA HIS A 274 11.50 -20.64 4.57
C HIS A 274 12.49 -20.41 3.43
N GLY A 275 12.13 -19.55 2.48
CA GLY A 275 13.12 -18.89 1.64
C GLY A 275 13.87 -17.80 2.42
N LEU A 276 15.18 -17.68 2.22
CA LEU A 276 15.97 -16.56 2.71
C LEU A 276 16.71 -15.85 1.57
N TYR A 277 16.34 -14.59 1.34
CA TYR A 277 17.04 -13.70 0.43
C TYR A 277 17.77 -12.61 1.23
N TRP A 278 19.01 -12.90 1.63
CA TRP A 278 19.81 -12.07 2.54
C TRP A 278 19.94 -10.60 2.11
N GLY A 279 20.27 -10.33 0.84
CA GLY A 279 20.47 -8.96 0.33
C GLY A 279 19.21 -8.08 0.41
N SER A 280 18.03 -8.68 0.25
CA SER A 280 16.75 -7.97 0.25
C SER A 280 16.34 -7.41 1.62
N TYR A 281 16.92 -7.92 2.72
CA TYR A 281 16.64 -7.42 4.07
C TYR A 281 17.11 -5.98 4.28
N PHE A 282 18.12 -5.51 3.55
CA PHE A 282 18.53 -4.09 3.59
C PHE A 282 17.41 -3.16 3.17
N THR A 283 16.60 -3.57 2.19
CA THR A 283 15.53 -2.76 1.63
C THR A 283 14.24 -2.92 2.41
N HIS A 284 13.85 -4.16 2.70
CA HIS A 284 12.51 -4.45 3.22
C HIS A 284 12.43 -4.49 4.76
N ARG A 285 13.49 -4.94 5.45
CA ARG A 285 13.54 -5.02 6.92
C ARG A 285 14.92 -4.62 7.51
N PRO A 286 15.42 -3.40 7.25
CA PRO A 286 16.72 -2.97 7.74
C PRO A 286 16.94 -3.09 9.26
N PRO A 287 15.94 -2.84 10.15
CA PRO A 287 16.13 -3.01 11.59
C PRO A 287 16.53 -4.43 12.00
N VAL A 288 15.86 -5.44 11.42
CA VAL A 288 16.13 -6.87 11.72
C VAL A 288 17.55 -7.25 11.32
N LEU A 289 18.04 -6.72 10.20
CA LEU A 289 19.42 -6.93 9.76
C LEU A 289 20.43 -6.25 10.69
N ILE A 290 20.14 -5.02 11.12
CA ILE A 290 21.00 -4.27 12.04
C ILE A 290 21.09 -5.00 13.39
N ASP A 291 19.96 -5.45 13.93
CA ASP A 291 19.89 -6.20 15.19
C ASP A 291 20.68 -7.50 15.10
N SER A 292 20.48 -8.26 14.01
CA SER A 292 21.21 -9.49 13.71
C SER A 292 22.73 -9.28 13.67
N LEU A 293 23.22 -8.25 12.97
CA LEU A 293 24.66 -7.98 12.88
C LEU A 293 25.24 -7.49 14.21
N ASN A 294 24.51 -6.65 14.96
CA ASN A 294 24.93 -6.20 16.29
C ASN A 294 25.04 -7.38 17.27
N GLU A 295 24.08 -8.30 17.25
CA GLU A 295 24.10 -9.51 18.06
C GLU A 295 25.27 -10.42 17.68
N LEU A 296 25.53 -10.62 16.40
CA LEU A 296 26.68 -11.39 15.92
C LEU A 296 28.02 -10.75 16.34
N PHE A 297 28.17 -9.42 16.29
CA PHE A 297 29.36 -8.76 16.82
C PHE A 297 29.51 -8.91 18.34
N SER A 298 28.39 -8.91 19.07
CA SER A 298 28.37 -9.22 20.51
C SER A 298 28.82 -10.67 20.76
N TRP A 299 28.34 -11.64 19.99
CA TRP A 299 28.77 -13.04 20.12
C TRP A 299 30.24 -13.25 19.74
N LEU A 300 30.71 -12.56 18.68
CA LEU A 300 32.11 -12.61 18.26
C LEU A 300 33.04 -12.03 19.33
N SER A 301 32.69 -10.89 19.92
CA SER A 301 33.48 -10.27 21.00
C SER A 301 33.50 -11.10 22.28
N LYS A 302 32.42 -11.84 22.58
CA LYS A 302 32.34 -12.80 23.70
C LYS A 302 33.01 -14.15 23.40
N GLY A 303 33.49 -14.37 22.17
CA GLY A 303 34.07 -15.65 21.77
C GLY A 303 33.08 -16.81 21.63
N LEU A 304 31.77 -16.52 21.57
CA LEU A 304 30.72 -17.53 21.37
C LEU A 304 30.71 -18.08 19.94
N ILE A 305 31.16 -17.26 18.99
CA ILE A 305 31.36 -17.65 17.60
C ILE A 305 32.79 -17.28 17.19
N LYS A 306 33.35 -18.08 16.28
CA LYS A 306 34.68 -17.88 15.70
C LYS A 306 34.62 -17.99 14.19
N ILE A 307 35.21 -17.02 13.52
CA ILE A 307 35.33 -16.99 12.06
C ILE A 307 36.64 -17.67 11.69
N GLN A 308 36.56 -18.81 11.01
CA GLN A 308 37.73 -19.53 10.53
C GLN A 308 38.15 -19.02 9.15
N ILE A 309 39.41 -18.62 9.05
CA ILE A 309 40.03 -18.18 7.80
C ILE A 309 41.02 -19.26 7.38
N SER A 310 40.75 -19.96 6.28
CA SER A 310 41.71 -20.96 5.77
C SER A 310 42.83 -20.35 4.95
N HIS A 311 42.51 -19.41 4.05
CA HIS A 311 43.44 -18.83 3.08
C HIS A 311 43.11 -17.35 2.86
N THR A 312 44.14 -16.56 2.61
CA THR A 312 44.03 -15.14 2.21
C THR A 312 44.75 -14.97 0.88
N TYR A 313 44.08 -14.36 -0.09
CA TYR A 313 44.62 -14.06 -1.42
C TYR A 313 44.72 -12.55 -1.63
N ARG A 314 45.63 -12.10 -2.49
CA ARG A 314 45.65 -10.69 -2.95
C ARG A 314 44.63 -10.45 -4.06
N LEU A 315 44.27 -9.19 -4.33
CA LEU A 315 43.35 -8.85 -5.43
C LEU A 315 43.82 -9.39 -6.81
N PRO A 316 45.11 -9.30 -7.21
CA PRO A 316 45.58 -9.91 -8.46
C PRO A 316 45.45 -11.45 -8.48
N GLU A 317 45.48 -12.08 -7.31
CA GLU A 317 45.35 -13.53 -7.11
C GLU A 317 43.89 -13.97 -6.94
N ALA A 318 42.91 -13.07 -7.13
CA ALA A 318 41.49 -13.37 -6.91
C ALA A 318 41.01 -14.59 -7.72
N HIS A 319 41.55 -14.80 -8.92
CA HIS A 319 41.24 -15.96 -9.76
C HIS A 319 41.61 -17.31 -9.10
N LEU A 320 42.68 -17.34 -8.28
CA LEU A 320 43.06 -18.52 -7.50
C LEU A 320 42.05 -18.77 -6.36
N ALA A 321 41.54 -17.71 -5.75
CA ALA A 321 40.46 -17.80 -4.76
C ALA A 321 39.16 -18.34 -5.40
N PHE A 322 38.84 -17.81 -6.59
CA PHE A 322 38.03 -18.38 -7.68
C PHE A 322 38.08 -19.91 -7.76
N ALA A 323 39.22 -20.40 -8.26
CA ALA A 323 39.46 -21.81 -8.55
C ALA A 323 39.29 -22.66 -7.30
N ALA A 324 39.81 -22.18 -6.19
CA ALA A 324 39.80 -22.92 -4.96
C ALA A 324 38.36 -23.00 -4.37
N LEU A 325 37.52 -21.97 -4.52
CA LEU A 325 36.09 -22.04 -4.17
C LEU A 325 35.35 -23.07 -5.03
N ARG A 326 35.55 -23.04 -6.35
CA ARG A 326 34.95 -24.00 -7.32
C ARG A 326 35.31 -25.44 -6.97
N ASP A 327 36.60 -25.71 -6.74
CA ASP A 327 37.12 -27.05 -6.45
C ASP A 327 36.75 -27.55 -5.04
N ARG A 328 36.01 -26.75 -4.26
CA ARG A 328 35.57 -27.07 -2.89
C ARG A 328 36.73 -27.43 -1.95
N LYS A 329 37.94 -26.95 -2.25
CA LYS A 329 39.21 -27.29 -1.56
C LYS A 329 39.47 -26.50 -0.27
N ALA A 330 38.56 -25.66 0.21
CA ALA A 330 38.80 -24.96 1.49
C ALA A 330 37.56 -24.61 2.26
N VAL A 331 37.85 -24.24 3.50
CA VAL A 331 36.96 -24.01 4.62
C VAL A 331 37.07 -22.51 4.95
N GLY A 332 36.17 -21.68 4.41
CA GLY A 332 36.17 -20.21 4.59
C GLY A 332 37.32 -19.47 3.86
N ARG A 333 37.00 -18.57 2.92
CA ARG A 333 38.00 -17.98 1.99
C ARG A 333 37.90 -16.45 1.89
N ARG A 334 39.07 -15.78 1.83
CA ARG A 334 39.21 -14.31 1.84
C ARG A 334 40.06 -13.78 0.67
N VAL A 335 39.75 -12.57 0.19
CA VAL A 335 40.63 -11.75 -0.67
C VAL A 335 40.99 -10.45 0.11
N SER A 336 42.24 -10.01 0.10
CA SER A 336 42.73 -8.82 0.82
C SER A 336 43.48 -7.87 -0.11
N PRO A 337 43.25 -6.54 -0.03
CA PRO A 337 43.97 -5.57 -0.87
C PRO A 337 45.35 -5.10 -0.34
N VAL A 338 45.68 -5.24 0.94
CA VAL A 338 46.70 -4.34 1.55
C VAL A 338 48.14 -4.87 1.60
N HIS A 339 49.06 -4.03 1.10
CA HIS A 339 50.52 -4.02 1.28
C HIS A 339 50.91 -3.73 2.74
N ARG A 340 51.78 -4.55 3.37
CA ARG A 340 52.44 -4.17 4.64
C ARG A 340 53.40 -3.00 4.39
N ARG A 341 53.00 -1.77 4.71
CA ARG A 341 53.93 -0.67 5.05
C ARG A 341 53.55 -0.10 6.41
N ARG A 342 54.51 -0.16 7.35
CA ARG A 342 54.45 0.50 8.67
C ARG A 342 54.29 2.01 8.46
N ILE A 343 53.33 2.64 9.13
CA ILE A 343 53.21 4.10 9.22
C ILE A 343 53.42 4.49 10.69
N ALA A 344 54.46 5.26 10.95
CA ALA A 344 54.68 6.00 12.19
C ALA A 344 54.13 7.44 12.03
N PRO A 345 53.57 8.09 13.06
CA PRO A 345 53.06 9.44 12.93
C PRO A 345 54.17 10.48 13.14
N ARG A 346 54.25 11.48 12.25
CA ARG A 346 54.95 12.75 12.49
C ARG A 346 53.91 13.85 12.64
N PHE A 347 53.88 14.47 13.81
CA PHE A 347 53.25 15.77 14.06
C PHE A 347 54.16 16.88 13.54
N VAL A 348 53.59 17.91 12.90
CA VAL A 348 54.22 19.23 12.76
C VAL A 348 53.15 20.27 13.08
N ALA A 349 53.38 21.02 14.15
CA ALA A 349 52.65 22.24 14.51
C ALA A 349 53.28 23.43 13.79
N GLY A 350 52.46 24.42 13.44
CA GLY A 350 52.91 25.72 12.95
C GLY A 350 51.92 26.79 13.39
N ASP A 351 52.34 27.63 14.33
CA ASP A 351 51.67 28.83 14.82
C ASP A 351 51.97 30.02 13.89
N ASP A 352 50.98 30.85 13.58
CA ASP A 352 51.22 32.23 13.11
C ASP A 352 50.04 33.16 13.50
N PRO A 353 50.25 34.20 14.34
CA PRO A 353 49.18 35.03 14.90
C PRO A 353 49.06 36.39 14.18
N HIS A 354 48.46 36.43 12.99
CA HIS A 354 48.13 37.71 12.33
C HIS A 354 46.73 37.80 11.69
N PHE A 355 45.80 36.89 12.01
CA PHE A 355 44.47 36.83 11.37
C PHE A 355 43.27 37.29 12.24
N LEU A 356 43.49 38.02 13.34
CA LEU A 356 42.45 38.24 14.35
C LEU A 356 41.61 39.53 14.24
N LEU A 357 41.88 40.43 13.29
CA LEU A 357 41.01 41.62 13.10
C LEU A 357 40.13 41.63 11.83
N ALA A 358 40.42 40.80 10.81
CA ALA A 358 39.52 40.62 9.66
C ALA A 358 38.41 39.57 9.92
N GLY A 359 38.58 38.72 10.95
CA GLY A 359 37.67 37.62 11.28
C GLY A 359 36.33 38.05 11.90
N TYR A 360 36.24 39.24 12.50
CA TYR A 360 35.02 39.66 13.22
C TYR A 360 33.89 40.10 12.28
N CYS A 361 34.20 40.79 11.16
CA CYS A 361 33.18 41.13 10.15
C CYS A 361 32.78 39.93 9.29
N LEU A 362 33.72 39.00 9.02
CA LEU A 362 33.44 37.79 8.24
C LEU A 362 32.64 36.76 9.06
N CYS A 363 32.91 36.62 10.37
CA CYS A 363 32.14 35.74 11.25
C CYS A 363 30.67 36.15 11.37
N VAL A 364 30.36 37.45 11.41
CA VAL A 364 28.96 37.91 11.50
C VAL A 364 28.20 37.69 10.18
N LEU A 365 28.86 37.83 9.02
CA LEU A 365 28.27 37.50 7.72
C LEU A 365 28.12 35.98 7.49
N LEU A 366 29.08 35.18 7.96
CA LEU A 366 29.03 33.71 7.90
C LEU A 366 28.02 33.12 8.87
N LEU A 367 27.85 33.67 10.08
CA LEU A 367 26.79 33.23 11.00
C LEU A 367 25.38 33.45 10.41
N ARG A 368 25.19 34.53 9.65
CA ARG A 368 23.89 34.93 9.05
C ARG A 368 23.45 33.96 7.96
N SER A 369 24.34 33.58 7.03
CA SER A 369 24.06 32.56 6.02
C SER A 369 24.01 31.14 6.61
N TYR A 370 24.78 30.87 7.66
CA TYR A 370 24.78 29.61 8.39
C TYR A 370 23.47 29.36 9.17
N LEU A 371 22.94 30.36 9.86
CA LEU A 371 21.65 30.26 10.56
C LEU A 371 20.49 30.07 9.58
N ALA A 372 20.45 30.86 8.50
CA ALA A 372 19.42 30.72 7.47
C ALA A 372 19.50 29.39 6.71
N SER A 373 20.69 28.84 6.43
CA SER A 373 20.82 27.57 5.70
C SER A 373 20.63 26.33 6.57
N LYS A 374 20.94 26.37 7.88
CA LYS A 374 20.81 25.20 8.78
C LYS A 374 19.55 25.16 9.64
N LEU A 375 18.98 26.31 10.04
CA LEU A 375 17.78 26.34 10.89
C LEU A 375 16.50 26.38 10.06
N LEU A 376 16.48 27.13 8.95
CA LEU A 376 15.30 27.26 8.11
C LEU A 376 14.77 25.92 7.59
N PRO A 377 15.60 24.94 7.16
CA PRO A 377 15.10 23.61 6.78
C PRO A 377 14.44 22.83 7.92
N LYS A 378 14.80 23.12 9.17
CA LYS A 378 14.29 22.48 10.39
C LYS A 378 12.97 23.06 10.88
N CYS A 379 12.58 24.25 10.41
CA CYS A 379 11.29 24.85 10.72
C CYS A 379 10.16 24.01 10.12
N ARG A 380 9.25 23.49 10.96
CA ARG A 380 8.08 22.70 10.56
C ARG A 380 6.74 23.42 10.81
N SER A 381 6.75 24.64 11.33
CA SER A 381 5.53 25.41 11.63
C SER A 381 5.68 26.89 11.28
N LEU A 382 4.54 27.57 11.05
CA LEU A 382 4.50 29.01 10.78
C LEU A 382 5.08 29.83 11.95
N ALA A 383 4.83 29.40 13.19
CA ALA A 383 5.34 30.07 14.39
C ALA A 383 6.87 30.05 14.44
N ALA A 384 7.49 28.89 14.14
CA ALA A 384 8.95 28.76 14.11
C ALA A 384 9.58 29.64 13.03
N ILE A 385 8.92 29.76 11.86
CA ILE A 385 9.34 30.67 10.81
C ILE A 385 9.21 32.12 11.29
N LYS A 386 8.06 32.54 11.84
CA LYS A 386 7.86 33.92 12.33
C LYS A 386 8.90 34.32 13.40
N GLN A 387 9.21 33.42 14.33
CA GLN A 387 10.25 33.64 15.35
C GLN A 387 11.64 33.81 14.72
N LEU A 388 12.01 32.94 13.77
CA LEU A 388 13.30 33.05 13.09
C LEU A 388 13.39 34.35 12.27
N HIS A 389 12.30 34.76 11.62
CA HIS A 389 12.24 36.04 10.91
C HIS A 389 12.44 37.22 11.87
N ALA A 390 11.73 37.24 12.99
CA ALA A 390 11.83 38.31 13.99
C ALA A 390 13.24 38.42 14.59
N HIS A 391 13.88 37.29 14.90
CA HIS A 391 15.28 37.28 15.35
C HIS A 391 16.22 37.82 14.27
N LEU A 392 16.05 37.43 13.01
CA LEU A 392 16.90 37.93 11.93
C LEU A 392 16.70 39.43 11.68
N LEU A 393 15.47 39.96 11.81
CA LEU A 393 15.19 41.39 11.69
C LEU A 393 15.82 42.20 12.84
N HIS A 394 15.85 41.67 14.07
CA HIS A 394 16.46 42.35 15.21
C HIS A 394 17.98 42.49 15.10
N TYR A 395 18.65 41.55 14.41
CA TYR A 395 20.11 41.51 14.25
C TYR A 395 20.61 41.96 12.86
N ALA A 396 19.71 42.33 11.94
CA ALA A 396 20.05 42.76 10.59
C ALA A 396 20.00 44.29 10.43
N HIS A 397 21.14 44.89 10.06
CA HIS A 397 21.10 46.15 9.31
C HIS A 397 20.41 45.87 7.96
N ARG A 398 19.53 46.78 7.52
CA ARG A 398 18.54 46.68 6.42
C ARG A 398 19.01 46.11 5.05
N ALA A 399 20.28 45.80 4.83
CA ALA A 399 20.85 45.50 3.51
C ALA A 399 21.04 44.00 3.16
N SER A 400 20.81 43.02 4.05
CA SER A 400 21.17 41.61 3.77
C SER A 400 20.25 40.56 4.42
N PHE A 401 18.92 40.63 4.20
CA PHE A 401 18.01 39.55 4.60
C PHE A 401 17.80 38.54 3.44
N PRO A 402 17.93 37.22 3.66
CA PRO A 402 17.84 36.20 2.61
C PRO A 402 16.37 35.87 2.22
N TYR A 403 15.68 36.87 1.66
CA TYR A 403 14.25 36.83 1.32
C TYR A 403 13.84 35.59 0.51
N ASN A 404 14.59 35.24 -0.54
CA ASN A 404 14.22 34.16 -1.48
C ASN A 404 14.17 32.77 -0.83
N HIS A 405 15.13 32.45 0.03
CA HIS A 405 15.17 31.17 0.75
C HIS A 405 14.02 31.08 1.75
N PHE A 406 13.73 32.19 2.43
CA PHE A 406 12.69 32.28 3.42
C PHE A 406 11.29 32.13 2.82
N LEU A 407 11.04 32.85 1.71
CA LEU A 407 9.80 32.77 0.95
C LEU A 407 9.59 31.36 0.39
N SER A 408 10.61 30.76 -0.21
CA SER A 408 10.54 29.40 -0.74
C SER A 408 10.24 28.37 0.35
N LYS A 409 10.91 28.44 1.52
CA LYS A 409 10.65 27.51 2.63
C LYS A 409 9.26 27.71 3.21
N LEU A 410 8.85 28.96 3.47
CA LEU A 410 7.53 29.27 4.00
C LEU A 410 6.44 28.66 3.12
N LEU A 411 6.53 28.89 1.81
CA LEU A 411 5.54 28.39 0.87
C LEU A 411 5.59 26.87 0.72
N SER A 412 6.77 26.24 0.78
CA SER A 412 6.92 24.77 0.74
C SER A 412 6.29 24.03 1.94
N LEU A 413 6.14 24.68 3.10
CA LEU A 413 5.53 24.04 4.27
C LEU A 413 4.01 23.87 4.12
N PHE A 414 3.37 24.64 3.24
CA PHE A 414 1.92 24.70 3.15
C PHE A 414 1.36 24.21 1.80
N THR A 415 2.21 23.67 0.92
CA THR A 415 1.78 23.04 -0.34
C THR A 415 1.05 21.70 -0.13
N SER A 416 0.99 21.16 1.09
CA SER A 416 0.44 19.82 1.37
C SER A 416 -0.53 19.72 2.57
N SER A 417 -0.96 20.84 3.18
CA SER A 417 -1.79 20.83 4.40
C SER A 417 -3.21 21.36 4.16
N SER A 418 -4.22 20.52 4.39
CA SER A 418 -5.66 20.78 4.20
C SER A 418 -6.35 21.55 5.35
N SER A 419 -5.61 22.20 6.25
CA SER A 419 -6.20 23.07 7.28
C SER A 419 -6.29 24.51 6.75
N SER A 420 -7.51 24.99 6.48
CA SER A 420 -7.79 26.28 5.82
C SER A 420 -7.23 27.51 6.55
N SER A 421 -7.22 27.50 7.89
CA SER A 421 -6.79 28.62 8.72
C SER A 421 -5.27 28.89 8.68
N ALA A 422 -4.43 27.86 8.85
CA ALA A 422 -2.98 28.02 8.87
C ALA A 422 -2.41 28.40 7.48
N ALA A 423 -3.01 27.89 6.41
CA ALA A 423 -2.62 28.21 5.05
C ALA A 423 -2.93 29.68 4.68
N ALA A 424 -4.04 30.23 5.17
CA ALA A 424 -4.37 31.65 5.01
C ALA A 424 -3.36 32.55 5.74
N ALA A 425 -3.05 32.24 7.01
CA ALA A 425 -2.07 33.01 7.79
C ALA A 425 -0.64 32.97 7.20
N ALA A 426 -0.25 31.84 6.59
CA ALA A 426 1.03 31.72 5.90
C ALA A 426 1.04 32.48 4.56
N SER A 427 -0.08 32.45 3.84
CA SER A 427 -0.29 33.17 2.58
C SER A 427 -0.16 34.69 2.78
N ASP A 428 -0.83 35.22 3.79
CA ASP A 428 -0.82 36.66 4.07
C ASP A 428 0.57 37.12 4.54
N TYR A 429 1.27 36.25 5.28
CA TYR A 429 2.65 36.49 5.69
C TYR A 429 3.64 36.45 4.52
N ALA A 430 3.43 35.59 3.52
CA ALA A 430 4.24 35.54 2.30
C ALA A 430 4.08 36.81 1.45
N LEU A 431 2.85 37.33 1.35
CA LEU A 431 2.57 38.60 0.67
C LEU A 431 3.22 39.78 1.40
N LEU A 432 3.17 39.78 2.74
CA LEU A 432 3.82 40.81 3.56
C LEU A 432 5.34 40.79 3.41
N LEU A 433 5.95 39.59 3.37
CA LEU A 433 7.39 39.42 3.11
C LEU A 433 7.78 40.00 1.74
N LEU A 434 7.01 39.72 0.70
CA LEU A 434 7.28 40.24 -0.65
C LEU A 434 7.12 41.78 -0.71
N ALA A 435 6.07 42.32 -0.09
CA ALA A 435 5.83 43.77 -0.02
C ALA A 435 6.91 44.52 0.78
N SER A 436 7.52 43.85 1.76
CA SER A 436 8.61 44.41 2.57
C SER A 436 9.99 44.35 1.90
N HIS A 437 10.11 43.76 0.70
CA HIS A 437 11.38 43.57 0.02
C HIS A 437 11.79 44.83 -0.75
N SER A 438 12.96 45.40 -0.42
CA SER A 438 13.50 46.61 -1.06
C SER A 438 13.92 46.46 -2.54
N ALA A 439 14.16 45.22 -3.02
CA ALA A 439 14.62 44.93 -4.38
C ALA A 439 14.23 43.49 -4.81
N PRO A 440 12.94 43.22 -5.10
CA PRO A 440 12.48 41.88 -5.44
C PRO A 440 13.04 41.40 -6.79
N THR A 441 13.36 40.11 -6.90
CA THR A 441 13.89 39.49 -8.13
C THR A 441 12.81 38.70 -8.88
N ALA A 442 13.04 38.36 -10.15
CA ALA A 442 12.13 37.49 -10.92
C ALA A 442 11.84 36.16 -10.22
N PHE A 443 12.85 35.57 -9.56
CA PHE A 443 12.69 34.36 -8.75
C PHE A 443 11.68 34.53 -7.61
N SER A 444 11.72 35.66 -6.89
CA SER A 444 10.80 35.93 -5.78
C SER A 444 9.34 35.98 -6.24
N TYR A 445 9.07 36.61 -7.40
CA TYR A 445 7.76 36.62 -8.02
C TYR A 445 7.35 35.24 -8.54
N ASN A 446 8.25 34.52 -9.21
CA ASN A 446 7.96 33.18 -9.74
C ASN A 446 7.50 32.21 -8.65
N VAL A 447 8.19 32.20 -7.50
CA VAL A 447 7.82 31.35 -6.36
C VAL A 447 6.44 31.73 -5.80
N ALA A 448 6.16 33.02 -5.66
CA ALA A 448 4.88 33.50 -5.15
C ALA A 448 3.71 33.25 -6.14
N ILE A 449 3.90 33.58 -7.42
CA ILE A 449 2.92 33.35 -8.49
C ILE A 449 2.61 31.86 -8.61
N ARG A 450 3.63 30.99 -8.59
CA ARG A 450 3.45 29.53 -8.59
C ARG A 450 2.60 29.03 -7.43
N PHE A 451 2.84 29.54 -6.22
CA PHE A 451 2.10 29.13 -5.04
C PHE A 451 0.63 29.54 -5.09
N PHE A 452 0.34 30.77 -5.52
CA PHE A 452 -1.01 31.31 -5.55
C PHE A 452 -1.82 30.90 -6.79
N ALA A 453 -1.18 30.42 -7.86
CA ALA A 453 -1.85 30.18 -9.15
C ALA A 453 -3.04 29.22 -9.05
N SER A 454 -2.96 28.22 -8.16
CA SER A 454 -4.01 27.22 -7.98
C SER A 454 -5.06 27.58 -6.92
N SER A 455 -4.68 28.36 -5.89
CA SER A 455 -5.50 28.61 -4.70
C SER A 455 -6.13 30.01 -4.68
N ARG A 456 -5.41 31.02 -5.17
CA ARG A 456 -5.83 32.43 -5.22
C ARG A 456 -5.42 33.04 -6.57
N PRO A 457 -6.09 32.71 -7.68
CA PRO A 457 -5.71 33.15 -9.03
C PRO A 457 -5.64 34.69 -9.14
N HIS A 458 -6.58 35.41 -8.49
CA HIS A 458 -6.58 36.88 -8.42
C HIS A 458 -5.26 37.45 -7.88
N THR A 459 -4.71 36.83 -6.83
CA THR A 459 -3.48 37.28 -6.17
C THR A 459 -2.28 37.10 -7.11
N SER A 460 -2.21 35.95 -7.80
CA SER A 460 -1.15 35.68 -8.79
C SER A 460 -1.13 36.70 -9.91
N LEU A 461 -2.30 37.07 -10.43
CA LEU A 461 -2.45 38.08 -11.48
C LEU A 461 -2.00 39.46 -11.00
N ARG A 462 -2.33 39.85 -9.77
CA ARG A 462 -1.86 41.12 -9.17
C ARG A 462 -0.34 41.12 -8.96
N LEU A 463 0.24 40.02 -8.51
CA LEU A 463 1.68 39.87 -8.34
C LEU A 463 2.42 40.01 -9.67
N PHE A 464 1.87 39.43 -10.75
CA PHE A 464 2.40 39.60 -12.09
C PHE A 464 2.34 41.05 -12.57
N LEU A 465 1.21 41.75 -12.37
CA LEU A 465 1.11 43.18 -12.70
C LEU A 465 2.10 44.02 -11.89
N HIS A 466 2.33 43.66 -10.63
CA HIS A 466 3.32 44.34 -9.78
C HIS A 466 4.76 44.09 -10.26
N MET A 467 5.07 42.87 -10.71
CA MET A 467 6.35 42.52 -11.33
C MET A 467 6.63 43.40 -12.56
N LEU A 468 5.64 43.59 -13.44
CA LEU A 468 5.76 44.47 -14.61
C LEU A 468 5.93 45.94 -14.24
N ARG A 469 5.17 46.44 -13.25
CA ARG A 469 5.30 47.82 -12.74
C ARG A 469 6.66 48.07 -12.09
N SER A 470 7.29 47.03 -11.55
CA SER A 470 8.65 47.07 -10.98
C SER A 470 9.75 46.96 -12.05
N ALA A 471 9.40 46.99 -13.34
CA ALA A 471 10.31 46.82 -14.48
C ALA A 471 11.09 45.48 -14.52
N ILE A 472 10.57 44.44 -13.85
CA ILE A 472 11.17 43.11 -13.85
C ILE A 472 10.56 42.31 -15.01
N ARG A 473 11.40 41.80 -15.91
CA ARG A 473 10.95 41.03 -17.08
C ARG A 473 10.48 39.63 -16.67
N PRO A 474 9.29 39.19 -17.10
CA PRO A 474 8.85 37.80 -16.99
C PRO A 474 9.80 36.85 -17.73
N ASP A 475 9.98 35.66 -17.19
CA ASP A 475 10.77 34.59 -17.79
C ASP A 475 9.90 33.37 -18.11
N SER A 476 10.51 32.33 -18.67
CA SER A 476 9.86 31.07 -19.00
C SER A 476 9.27 30.32 -17.79
N TYR A 477 9.62 30.70 -16.56
CA TYR A 477 9.10 30.12 -15.32
C TYR A 477 7.94 30.92 -14.71
N THR A 478 7.78 32.20 -15.06
CA THR A 478 6.65 33.03 -14.63
C THR A 478 5.33 32.60 -15.31
N LEU A 479 5.44 32.28 -16.61
CA LEU A 479 4.33 32.26 -17.55
C LEU A 479 3.41 31.03 -17.46
N PRO A 480 3.91 29.79 -17.23
CA PRO A 480 3.06 28.62 -16.98
C PRO A 480 2.02 28.83 -15.87
N PHE A 481 2.45 29.43 -14.77
CA PHE A 481 1.61 29.66 -13.60
C PHE A 481 0.71 30.88 -13.76
N LEU A 482 1.12 31.87 -14.55
CA LEU A 482 0.25 32.97 -14.95
C LEU A 482 -0.92 32.49 -15.82
N LEU A 483 -0.63 31.66 -16.83
CA LEU A 483 -1.66 31.05 -17.68
C LEU A 483 -2.63 30.22 -16.86
N LEU A 484 -2.13 29.40 -15.94
CA LEU A 484 -2.96 28.63 -15.02
C LEU A 484 -3.85 29.52 -14.14
N ALA A 485 -3.30 30.59 -13.58
CA ALA A 485 -4.06 31.54 -12.76
C ALA A 485 -5.12 32.28 -13.58
N ALA A 486 -4.78 32.71 -14.81
CA ALA A 486 -5.70 33.38 -15.71
C ALA A 486 -6.83 32.46 -16.18
N ALA A 487 -6.54 31.17 -16.43
CA ALA A 487 -7.53 30.18 -16.84
C ALA A 487 -8.56 29.89 -15.74
N ARG A 488 -8.14 29.94 -14.46
CA ARG A 488 -9.01 29.68 -13.30
C ARG A 488 -9.68 30.94 -12.75
N TYR A 489 -9.40 32.10 -13.32
CA TYR A 489 -10.05 33.36 -12.96
C TYR A 489 -11.36 33.50 -13.74
N PRO A 490 -12.44 34.04 -13.15
CA PRO A 490 -13.75 34.20 -13.81
C PRO A 490 -13.75 35.35 -14.83
N ALA A 491 -12.76 35.39 -15.73
CA ALA A 491 -12.68 36.30 -16.86
C ALA A 491 -11.86 35.65 -18.01
N PRO A 492 -12.50 34.91 -18.94
CA PRO A 492 -11.83 34.19 -20.02
C PRO A 492 -11.01 35.09 -20.96
N SER A 493 -11.39 36.36 -21.09
CA SER A 493 -10.67 37.37 -21.86
C SER A 493 -9.24 37.58 -21.36
N LEU A 494 -9.01 37.42 -20.05
CA LEU A 494 -7.70 37.59 -19.44
C LEU A 494 -6.73 36.46 -19.83
N ALA A 495 -7.22 35.22 -19.91
CA ALA A 495 -6.44 34.08 -20.35
C ALA A 495 -6.03 34.20 -21.84
N ARG A 496 -6.94 34.70 -22.69
CA ARG A 496 -6.64 35.01 -24.10
C ARG A 496 -5.64 36.17 -24.23
N ALA A 497 -5.77 37.21 -23.41
CA ALA A 497 -4.82 38.31 -23.35
C ALA A 497 -3.43 37.84 -22.88
N ALA A 498 -3.37 36.92 -21.91
CA ALA A 498 -2.13 36.29 -21.46
C ALA A 498 -1.47 35.48 -22.59
N HIS A 499 -2.24 34.73 -23.39
CA HIS A 499 -1.70 34.07 -24.59
C HIS A 499 -1.16 35.07 -25.61
N ALA A 500 -1.88 36.16 -25.93
CA ALA A 500 -1.39 37.19 -26.84
C ALA A 500 -0.11 37.88 -26.34
N LEU A 501 0.04 38.03 -25.02
CA LEU A 501 1.24 38.58 -24.38
C LEU A 501 2.47 37.69 -24.61
N LEU A 502 2.32 36.36 -24.63
CA LEU A 502 3.43 35.43 -24.90
C LEU A 502 4.03 35.66 -26.28
N GLY A 503 3.17 35.89 -27.29
CA GLY A 503 3.60 36.19 -28.65
C GLY A 503 4.38 37.50 -28.72
N LYS A 504 3.93 38.54 -28.00
CA LYS A 504 4.64 39.83 -27.94
C LYS A 504 5.99 39.76 -27.24
N ILE A 505 6.16 38.86 -26.25
CA ILE A 505 7.42 38.69 -25.51
C ILE A 505 8.36 37.70 -26.23
N GLY A 506 7.90 36.99 -27.27
CA GLY A 506 8.72 36.07 -28.07
C GLY A 506 8.91 34.70 -27.45
N LEU A 507 8.02 34.28 -26.54
CA LEU A 507 8.17 33.03 -25.76
C LEU A 507 7.22 31.91 -26.20
N ASN A 508 6.58 32.06 -27.36
CA ASN A 508 5.66 31.05 -27.93
C ASN A 508 6.33 29.72 -28.30
N GLY A 509 7.64 29.70 -28.50
CA GLY A 509 8.40 28.51 -28.92
C GLY A 509 9.03 27.70 -27.79
N HIS A 510 8.82 28.06 -26.52
CA HIS A 510 9.39 27.31 -25.39
C HIS A 510 8.45 26.17 -24.95
N ASP A 511 8.98 24.96 -24.82
CA ASP A 511 8.25 23.72 -24.50
C ASP A 511 7.27 23.87 -23.32
N HIS A 512 7.74 24.41 -22.19
CA HIS A 512 6.92 24.58 -20.98
C HIS A 512 5.73 25.56 -21.17
N THR A 513 5.88 26.55 -22.04
CA THR A 513 4.85 27.55 -22.32
C THR A 513 3.72 26.92 -23.14
N VAL A 514 4.08 26.09 -24.12
CA VAL A 514 3.14 25.41 -25.03
C VAL A 514 2.28 24.39 -24.30
N HIS A 515 2.85 23.57 -23.40
CA HIS A 515 2.06 22.65 -22.55
C HIS A 515 1.08 23.37 -21.63
N SER A 516 1.49 24.54 -21.13
CA SER A 516 0.67 25.38 -20.26
C SER A 516 -0.47 26.05 -21.02
N LEU A 517 -0.30 26.37 -22.30
CA LEU A 517 -1.37 26.86 -23.18
C LEU A 517 -2.44 25.81 -23.42
N ILE A 518 -2.06 24.55 -23.69
CA ILE A 518 -3.01 23.43 -23.80
C ILE A 518 -3.82 23.30 -22.50
N THR A 519 -3.13 23.35 -21.35
CA THR A 519 -3.77 23.28 -20.03
C THR A 519 -4.69 24.47 -19.78
N MET A 520 -4.31 25.68 -20.20
CA MET A 520 -5.13 26.90 -20.07
C MET A 520 -6.42 26.77 -20.88
N TYR A 521 -6.34 26.40 -22.16
CA TYR A 521 -7.53 26.21 -22.99
C TYR A 521 -8.43 25.07 -22.50
N SER A 522 -7.85 24.03 -21.89
CA SER A 522 -8.61 23.01 -21.17
C SER A 522 -9.44 23.57 -20.01
N TYR A 523 -8.93 24.55 -19.26
CA TYR A 523 -9.66 25.18 -18.16
C TYR A 523 -10.69 26.21 -18.64
N LEU A 524 -10.63 26.62 -19.90
CA LEU A 524 -11.63 27.48 -20.55
C LEU A 524 -12.72 26.68 -21.27
N ASP A 525 -12.72 25.34 -21.13
CA ASP A 525 -13.60 24.41 -21.84
C ASP A 525 -13.57 24.59 -23.37
N ASP A 526 -12.41 24.96 -23.93
CA ASP A 526 -12.18 25.12 -25.37
C ASP A 526 -11.13 24.11 -25.87
N PRO A 527 -11.50 22.82 -26.01
CA PRO A 527 -10.59 21.78 -26.48
C PRO A 527 -10.16 22.00 -27.93
N GLY A 528 -10.94 22.75 -28.73
CA GLY A 528 -10.60 23.08 -30.12
C GLY A 528 -9.41 24.03 -30.20
N ALA A 529 -9.38 25.08 -29.37
CA ALA A 529 -8.22 25.95 -29.27
C ALA A 529 -6.99 25.23 -28.69
N ALA A 530 -7.18 24.35 -27.70
CA ALA A 530 -6.12 23.50 -27.18
C ALA A 530 -5.52 22.60 -28.28
N ARG A 531 -6.38 22.03 -29.14
CA ARG A 531 -5.96 21.19 -30.26
C ARG A 531 -5.15 21.97 -31.30
N LYS A 532 -5.55 23.19 -31.63
CA LYS A 532 -4.77 24.07 -32.54
C LYS A 532 -3.37 24.37 -32.00
N VAL A 533 -3.24 24.59 -30.68
CA VAL A 533 -1.93 24.77 -30.04
C VAL A 533 -1.10 23.49 -30.14
N PHE A 534 -1.70 22.33 -29.91
CA PHE A 534 -1.05 21.02 -30.02
C PHE A 534 -0.61 20.67 -31.45
N ASP A 535 -1.45 20.98 -32.44
CA ASP A 535 -1.13 20.74 -33.85
C ASP A 535 -0.01 21.66 -34.34
N GLY A 536 0.11 22.87 -33.78
CA GLY A 536 1.17 23.83 -34.09
C GLY A 536 2.55 23.53 -33.49
N ILE A 537 2.70 22.47 -32.67
CA ILE A 537 3.99 22.09 -32.05
C ILE A 537 4.89 21.40 -33.08
N PRO A 538 6.10 21.93 -33.38
CA PRO A 538 6.98 21.32 -34.38
C PRO A 538 7.50 19.93 -34.00
N THR A 539 7.83 19.72 -32.72
CA THR A 539 8.27 18.42 -32.18
C THR A 539 7.50 18.12 -30.90
N ARG A 540 6.66 17.08 -30.93
CA ARG A 540 5.76 16.73 -29.81
C ARG A 540 6.46 15.77 -28.86
N ASP A 541 6.63 16.19 -27.62
CA ASP A 541 7.15 15.35 -26.55
C ASP A 541 6.01 14.64 -25.78
N VAL A 542 6.35 13.68 -24.91
CA VAL A 542 5.36 12.93 -24.11
C VAL A 542 4.48 13.86 -23.25
N VAL A 543 5.03 15.00 -22.79
CA VAL A 543 4.29 15.96 -21.96
C VAL A 543 3.19 16.66 -22.75
N SER A 544 3.44 17.02 -24.02
CA SER A 544 2.44 17.63 -24.91
C SER A 544 1.27 16.70 -25.20
N TRP A 545 1.55 15.42 -25.48
CA TRP A 545 0.55 14.37 -25.66
C TRP A 545 -0.29 14.19 -24.39
N ASN A 546 0.36 14.06 -23.23
CA ASN A 546 -0.32 13.89 -21.94
C ASN A 546 -1.16 15.11 -21.56
N ALA A 547 -0.70 16.33 -21.85
CA ALA A 547 -1.45 17.56 -21.61
C ALA A 547 -2.73 17.61 -22.44
N MET A 548 -2.66 17.21 -23.72
CA MET A 548 -3.82 17.20 -24.61
C MET A 548 -4.82 16.09 -24.25
N MET A 549 -4.35 14.89 -23.93
CA MET A 549 -5.21 13.81 -23.43
C MET A 549 -5.92 14.20 -22.13
N LYS A 550 -5.21 14.84 -21.19
CA LYS A 550 -5.80 15.37 -19.96
C LYS A 550 -6.82 16.48 -20.22
N ALA A 551 -6.59 17.29 -21.26
CA ALA A 551 -7.53 18.32 -21.69
C ALA A 551 -8.85 17.71 -22.17
N TYR A 552 -8.79 16.71 -23.06
CA TYR A 552 -9.98 16.00 -23.52
C TYR A 552 -10.70 15.25 -22.40
N GLY A 553 -9.95 14.58 -21.51
CA GLY A 553 -10.53 13.86 -20.37
C GLY A 553 -11.32 14.77 -19.42
N ARG A 554 -10.85 16.00 -19.19
CA ARG A 554 -11.57 16.98 -18.34
C ARG A 554 -12.90 17.44 -18.91
N VAL A 555 -12.98 17.60 -20.23
CA VAL A 555 -14.21 18.00 -20.94
C VAL A 555 -15.15 16.78 -21.10
N GLY A 556 -14.74 15.59 -20.67
CA GLY A 556 -15.52 14.35 -20.81
C GLY A 556 -15.45 13.74 -22.22
N MET A 557 -14.57 14.23 -23.09
CA MET A 557 -14.38 13.72 -24.45
C MET A 557 -13.44 12.50 -24.43
N ASN A 558 -13.71 11.48 -23.62
CA ASN A 558 -12.76 10.38 -23.41
C ASN A 558 -12.55 9.51 -24.66
N GLY A 559 -13.48 9.53 -25.63
CA GLY A 559 -13.27 8.92 -26.95
C GLY A 559 -12.12 9.56 -27.73
N GLU A 560 -11.88 10.87 -27.57
CA GLU A 560 -10.71 11.55 -28.14
C GLU A 560 -9.42 11.16 -27.42
N VAL A 561 -9.47 10.90 -26.12
CA VAL A 561 -8.31 10.42 -25.35
C VAL A 561 -7.81 9.09 -25.91
N GLY A 562 -8.71 8.14 -26.15
CA GLY A 562 -8.37 6.85 -26.78
C GLY A 562 -7.88 6.98 -28.23
N ARG A 563 -8.42 7.94 -29.01
CA ARG A 563 -7.89 8.26 -30.35
C ARG A 563 -6.47 8.80 -30.27
N MET A 564 -6.22 9.79 -29.43
CA MET A 564 -4.88 10.37 -29.26
C MET A 564 -3.85 9.36 -28.80
N PHE A 565 -4.20 8.45 -27.88
CA PHE A 565 -3.30 7.39 -27.45
C PHE A 565 -2.95 6.44 -28.62
N ARG A 566 -3.94 6.06 -29.44
CA ARG A 566 -3.70 5.28 -30.67
C ARG A 566 -2.82 6.03 -31.68
N ASP A 567 -3.03 7.32 -31.85
CA ASP A 567 -2.24 8.14 -32.76
C ASP A 567 -0.78 8.24 -32.28
N MET A 568 -0.57 8.47 -30.98
CA MET A 568 0.77 8.48 -30.37
C MET A 568 1.52 7.15 -30.59
N VAL A 569 0.82 6.02 -30.39
CA VAL A 569 1.39 4.68 -30.60
C VAL A 569 1.68 4.42 -32.09
N LYS A 570 0.81 4.86 -33.00
CA LYS A 570 0.99 4.68 -34.46
C LYS A 570 2.08 5.56 -35.04
N GLU A 571 2.17 6.82 -34.59
CA GLU A 571 3.18 7.77 -35.06
C GLU A 571 4.58 7.33 -34.64
N GLY A 572 4.72 6.75 -33.44
CA GLY A 572 5.97 6.14 -32.98
C GLY A 572 7.13 7.11 -32.74
N THR A 573 6.89 8.42 -32.88
CA THR A 573 7.89 9.48 -32.64
C THR A 573 8.29 9.59 -31.17
N VAL A 574 7.35 9.33 -30.26
CA VAL A 574 7.57 9.29 -28.81
C VAL A 574 6.82 8.12 -28.19
N ALA A 575 7.49 7.33 -27.35
CA ALA A 575 6.88 6.20 -26.67
C ALA A 575 6.01 6.65 -25.48
N PRO A 576 4.78 6.12 -25.32
CA PRO A 576 3.99 6.35 -24.11
C PRO A 576 4.71 5.84 -22.86
N ASN A 577 4.53 6.55 -21.74
CA ASN A 577 5.11 6.17 -20.45
C ASN A 577 4.02 5.86 -19.41
N ALA A 578 4.44 5.53 -18.17
CA ALA A 578 3.52 5.22 -17.07
C ALA A 578 2.48 6.32 -16.82
N VAL A 579 2.86 7.60 -16.97
CA VAL A 579 1.93 8.73 -16.81
C VAL A 579 0.91 8.78 -17.96
N THR A 580 1.34 8.49 -19.19
CA THR A 580 0.43 8.40 -20.35
C THR A 580 -0.61 7.31 -20.12
N VAL A 581 -0.17 6.11 -19.75
CA VAL A 581 -1.05 4.97 -19.46
C VAL A 581 -2.04 5.31 -18.35
N ALA A 582 -1.57 5.92 -17.25
CA ALA A 582 -2.45 6.32 -16.15
C ALA A 582 -3.51 7.36 -16.56
N VAL A 583 -3.18 8.31 -17.44
CA VAL A 583 -4.16 9.30 -17.96
C VAL A 583 -5.23 8.62 -18.81
N VAL A 584 -4.84 7.70 -19.69
CA VAL A 584 -5.78 6.98 -20.55
C VAL A 584 -6.68 6.06 -19.73
N LEU A 585 -6.11 5.32 -18.77
CA LEU A 585 -6.88 4.44 -17.88
C LEU A 585 -7.83 5.21 -16.97
N ALA A 586 -7.47 6.40 -16.51
CA ALA A 586 -8.40 7.27 -15.79
C ALA A 586 -9.59 7.68 -16.67
N ALA A 587 -9.35 8.00 -17.94
CA ALA A 587 -10.42 8.30 -18.89
C ALA A 587 -11.31 7.07 -19.17
N CYS A 588 -10.72 5.87 -19.25
CA CYS A 588 -11.46 4.61 -19.38
C CYS A 588 -12.33 4.35 -18.16
N ARG A 589 -11.77 4.53 -16.96
CA ARG A 589 -12.48 4.38 -15.68
C ARG A 589 -13.70 5.29 -15.59
N ASP A 590 -13.55 6.56 -15.97
CA ASP A 590 -14.61 7.56 -15.82
C ASP A 590 -15.74 7.33 -16.85
N GLN A 591 -15.46 6.65 -17.98
CA GLN A 591 -16.46 6.29 -18.99
C GLN A 591 -16.98 4.84 -18.91
N GLY A 592 -16.31 3.97 -18.14
CA GLY A 592 -16.56 2.53 -18.16
C GLY A 592 -16.10 1.84 -19.46
N ASP A 593 -15.13 2.40 -20.19
CA ASP A 593 -14.64 1.83 -21.46
C ASP A 593 -13.64 0.69 -21.21
N LEU A 594 -14.19 -0.51 -21.01
CA LEU A 594 -13.41 -1.73 -20.78
C LEU A 594 -12.60 -2.15 -22.01
N VAL A 595 -13.06 -1.82 -23.23
CA VAL A 595 -12.39 -2.22 -24.48
C VAL A 595 -11.07 -1.47 -24.63
N LEU A 596 -11.10 -0.16 -24.44
CA LEU A 596 -9.88 0.65 -24.46
C LEU A 596 -8.97 0.28 -23.28
N GLY A 597 -9.53 0.05 -22.09
CA GLY A 597 -8.78 -0.36 -20.90
C GLY A 597 -7.96 -1.64 -21.09
N ARG A 598 -8.59 -2.71 -21.61
CA ARG A 598 -7.91 -3.99 -21.92
C ARG A 598 -6.83 -3.82 -22.99
N TRP A 599 -7.10 -3.04 -24.04
CA TRP A 599 -6.12 -2.76 -25.08
C TRP A 599 -4.89 -2.03 -24.54
N VAL A 600 -5.09 -1.05 -23.65
CA VAL A 600 -4.00 -0.31 -22.99
C VAL A 600 -3.19 -1.23 -22.08
N GLU A 601 -3.83 -2.17 -21.37
CA GLU A 601 -3.14 -3.19 -20.56
C GLU A 601 -2.26 -4.09 -21.43
N GLU A 602 -2.83 -4.70 -22.48
CA GLU A 602 -2.10 -5.55 -23.42
C GLU A 602 -0.91 -4.81 -24.06
N TRP A 603 -1.14 -3.56 -24.48
CA TRP A 603 -0.08 -2.72 -25.01
C TRP A 603 1.04 -2.49 -24.00
N SER A 604 0.70 -2.19 -22.74
CA SER A 604 1.68 -1.96 -21.67
C SER A 604 2.56 -3.20 -21.42
N TRP A 605 1.98 -4.40 -21.46
CA TRP A 605 2.71 -5.67 -21.39
C TRP A 605 3.63 -5.87 -22.60
N SER A 606 3.12 -5.62 -23.81
CA SER A 606 3.90 -5.76 -25.04
C SER A 606 5.10 -4.80 -25.10
N ALA A 607 4.95 -3.60 -24.53
CA ALA A 607 5.99 -2.58 -24.40
C ALA A 607 7.00 -2.89 -23.27
N ARG A 608 6.85 -4.01 -22.56
CA ARG A 608 7.65 -4.39 -21.38
C ARG A 608 7.68 -3.30 -20.31
N MET A 609 6.58 -2.55 -20.15
CA MET A 609 6.46 -1.59 -19.06
C MET A 609 6.36 -2.34 -17.74
N GLU A 610 7.18 -1.93 -16.76
CA GLU A 610 7.06 -2.44 -15.41
C GLU A 610 5.68 -2.06 -14.84
N MET A 611 5.00 -3.02 -14.21
CA MET A 611 3.80 -2.74 -13.42
C MET A 611 4.21 -2.11 -12.09
N ASP A 612 4.59 -0.83 -12.20
CA ASP A 612 4.82 0.02 -11.06
C ASP A 612 3.50 0.35 -10.33
N SER A 613 3.60 0.97 -9.16
CA SER A 613 2.43 1.34 -8.36
C SER A 613 1.48 2.27 -9.10
N LEU A 614 1.96 3.10 -10.04
CA LEU A 614 1.13 4.09 -10.73
C LEU A 614 0.24 3.42 -11.79
N VAL A 615 0.83 2.61 -12.67
CA VAL A 615 0.10 1.87 -13.70
C VAL A 615 -0.79 0.82 -13.06
N GLY A 616 -0.27 0.10 -12.06
CA GLY A 616 -1.03 -0.87 -11.29
C GLY A 616 -2.27 -0.26 -10.64
N SER A 617 -2.13 0.83 -9.87
CA SER A 617 -3.28 1.51 -9.25
C SER A 617 -4.27 2.07 -10.27
N ALA A 618 -3.82 2.55 -11.44
CA ALA A 618 -4.70 3.04 -12.49
C ALA A 618 -5.52 1.91 -13.13
N LEU A 619 -4.91 0.75 -13.40
CA LEU A 619 -5.58 -0.44 -13.90
C LEU A 619 -6.59 -0.98 -12.87
N LEU A 620 -6.20 -1.02 -11.60
CA LEU A 620 -7.10 -1.42 -10.50
C LEU A 620 -8.37 -0.57 -10.47
N GLY A 621 -8.21 0.76 -10.42
CA GLY A 621 -9.35 1.67 -10.38
C GLY A 621 -10.22 1.58 -11.64
N MET A 622 -9.63 1.30 -12.81
CA MET A 622 -10.38 1.09 -14.06
C MET A 622 -11.21 -0.18 -14.01
N TYR A 623 -10.59 -1.33 -13.69
CA TYR A 623 -11.31 -2.61 -13.62
C TYR A 623 -12.36 -2.63 -12.50
N GLU A 624 -12.06 -2.05 -11.34
CA GLU A 624 -13.00 -1.89 -10.23
C GLU A 624 -14.26 -1.13 -10.68
N LYS A 625 -14.10 0.02 -11.33
CA LYS A 625 -15.23 0.85 -11.75
C LYS A 625 -16.05 0.24 -12.89
N CYS A 626 -15.40 -0.57 -13.72
CA CYS A 626 -16.05 -1.34 -14.78
C CYS A 626 -16.75 -2.62 -14.26
N GLY A 627 -16.66 -2.94 -12.96
CA GLY A 627 -17.30 -4.12 -12.35
C GLY A 627 -16.52 -5.43 -12.53
N GLU A 628 -15.33 -5.39 -13.14
CA GLU A 628 -14.50 -6.57 -13.43
C GLU A 628 -13.54 -6.86 -12.28
N ILE A 629 -14.10 -7.19 -11.11
CA ILE A 629 -13.33 -7.33 -9.86
C ILE A 629 -12.29 -8.47 -9.90
N ALA A 630 -12.53 -9.51 -10.71
CA ALA A 630 -11.60 -10.61 -10.90
C ALA A 630 -10.31 -10.16 -11.61
N GLU A 631 -10.44 -9.32 -12.65
CA GLU A 631 -9.29 -8.73 -13.35
C GLU A 631 -8.57 -7.71 -12.48
N ALA A 632 -9.32 -6.91 -11.72
CA ALA A 632 -8.73 -6.03 -10.70
C ALA A 632 -7.89 -6.85 -9.70
N ARG A 633 -8.39 -8.00 -9.22
CA ARG A 633 -7.64 -8.87 -8.32
C ARG A 633 -6.38 -9.44 -8.96
N ARG A 634 -6.45 -9.86 -10.24
CA ARG A 634 -5.28 -10.33 -11.00
C ARG A 634 -4.21 -9.25 -11.08
N VAL A 635 -4.57 -8.02 -11.44
CA VAL A 635 -3.65 -6.89 -11.49
C VAL A 635 -3.10 -6.58 -10.10
N PHE A 636 -3.92 -6.65 -9.04
CA PHE A 636 -3.46 -6.42 -7.68
C PHE A 636 -2.34 -7.39 -7.30
N ASP A 637 -2.53 -8.68 -7.59
CA ASP A 637 -1.56 -9.72 -7.26
C ASP A 637 -0.24 -9.56 -8.03
N THR A 638 -0.24 -8.98 -9.25
CA THR A 638 0.97 -8.74 -10.04
C THR A 638 1.79 -7.52 -9.59
N ILE A 639 1.21 -6.59 -8.82
CA ILE A 639 1.94 -5.43 -8.28
C ILE A 639 2.97 -5.91 -7.25
N ILE A 640 4.26 -5.69 -7.52
CA ILE A 640 5.37 -6.16 -6.68
C ILE A 640 5.44 -5.41 -5.34
N ASP A 641 5.34 -4.09 -5.38
CA ASP A 641 5.34 -3.22 -4.19
C ASP A 641 4.00 -2.48 -4.10
N LYS A 642 3.08 -3.04 -3.31
CA LYS A 642 1.72 -2.52 -3.16
C LYS A 642 1.74 -1.38 -2.16
N ASP A 643 1.56 -0.16 -2.66
CA ASP A 643 1.38 1.01 -1.82
C ASP A 643 -0.04 1.06 -1.19
N ILE A 644 -0.25 2.01 -0.29
CA ILE A 644 -1.56 2.16 0.40
C ILE A 644 -2.71 2.43 -0.57
N VAL A 645 -2.42 3.02 -1.73
CA VAL A 645 -3.42 3.35 -2.75
C VAL A 645 -3.93 2.09 -3.42
N ALA A 646 -3.04 1.15 -3.78
CA ALA A 646 -3.43 -0.15 -4.34
C ALA A 646 -4.28 -0.98 -3.36
N TRP A 647 -3.91 -1.02 -2.08
CA TRP A 647 -4.72 -1.69 -1.04
C TRP A 647 -6.09 -1.06 -0.89
N ASN A 648 -6.13 0.29 -0.82
CA ASN A 648 -7.38 1.02 -0.67
C ASN A 648 -8.33 0.84 -1.86
N ALA A 649 -7.79 0.81 -3.09
CA ALA A 649 -8.58 0.56 -4.29
C ALA A 649 -9.26 -0.82 -4.21
N MET A 650 -8.51 -1.89 -3.92
CA MET A 650 -9.11 -3.22 -3.85
C MET A 650 -10.08 -3.42 -2.68
N ILE A 651 -9.78 -2.88 -1.49
CA ILE A 651 -10.70 -2.96 -0.35
C ILE A 651 -12.01 -2.23 -0.65
N THR A 652 -11.92 -1.03 -1.23
CA THR A 652 -13.11 -0.24 -1.59
C THR A 652 -13.88 -0.92 -2.72
N GLY A 653 -13.16 -1.48 -3.69
CA GLY A 653 -13.74 -2.21 -4.82
C GLY A 653 -14.53 -3.44 -4.39
N TYR A 654 -13.97 -4.24 -3.48
CA TYR A 654 -14.69 -5.36 -2.89
C TYR A 654 -15.93 -4.91 -2.12
N ALA A 655 -15.80 -3.86 -1.29
CA ALA A 655 -16.93 -3.33 -0.52
C ALA A 655 -18.07 -2.81 -1.43
N GLN A 656 -17.74 -2.11 -2.53
CA GLN A 656 -18.73 -1.55 -3.47
C GLN A 656 -19.40 -2.62 -4.35
N ASN A 657 -18.72 -3.73 -4.64
CA ASN A 657 -19.27 -4.83 -5.44
C ASN A 657 -19.96 -5.91 -4.59
N GLY A 658 -20.26 -5.62 -3.31
CA GLY A 658 -20.97 -6.54 -2.41
C GLY A 658 -20.12 -7.69 -1.85
N MET A 659 -18.81 -7.71 -2.13
CA MET A 659 -17.84 -8.72 -1.67
C MET A 659 -17.23 -8.31 -0.32
N SER A 660 -18.09 -8.11 0.68
CA SER A 660 -17.70 -7.52 1.97
C SER A 660 -16.75 -8.40 2.78
N ASN A 661 -16.88 -9.73 2.69
CA ASN A 661 -15.99 -10.68 3.37
C ASN A 661 -14.56 -10.63 2.79
N GLU A 662 -14.45 -10.51 1.47
CA GLU A 662 -13.18 -10.35 0.76
C GLU A 662 -12.51 -9.02 1.11
N ALA A 663 -13.29 -7.94 1.24
CA ALA A 663 -12.78 -6.65 1.70
C ALA A 663 -12.16 -6.74 3.10
N ILE A 664 -12.83 -7.41 4.04
CA ILE A 664 -12.36 -7.62 5.42
C ILE A 664 -11.12 -8.53 5.44
N SER A 665 -11.13 -9.63 4.69
CA SER A 665 -9.98 -10.53 4.56
C SER A 665 -8.75 -9.82 3.97
N LEU A 666 -8.95 -8.97 2.96
CA LEU A 666 -7.89 -8.17 2.37
C LEU A 666 -7.37 -7.11 3.35
N PHE A 667 -8.23 -6.52 4.17
CA PHE A 667 -7.81 -5.63 5.25
C PHE A 667 -6.92 -6.31 6.30
N HIS A 668 -7.23 -7.55 6.70
CA HIS A 668 -6.33 -8.31 7.57
C HIS A 668 -4.98 -8.58 6.90
N SER A 669 -4.98 -8.91 5.61
CA SER A 669 -3.76 -9.09 4.82
C SER A 669 -2.92 -7.80 4.75
N MET A 670 -3.56 -6.64 4.58
CA MET A 670 -2.93 -5.32 4.64
C MET A 670 -2.23 -5.08 5.98
N ARG A 671 -2.90 -5.40 7.11
CA ARG A 671 -2.31 -5.28 8.46
C ARG A 671 -1.10 -6.20 8.63
N ILE A 672 -1.19 -7.45 8.16
CA ILE A 672 -0.10 -8.44 8.22
C ILE A 672 1.10 -7.99 7.39
N ALA A 673 0.86 -7.33 6.24
CA ALA A 673 1.90 -6.72 5.41
C ALA A 673 2.58 -5.51 6.08
N GLY A 674 2.15 -5.09 7.27
CA GLY A 674 2.69 -3.95 8.00
C GLY A 674 2.21 -2.59 7.49
N MET A 675 1.22 -2.59 6.58
CA MET A 675 0.64 -1.37 6.05
C MET A 675 -0.31 -0.75 7.08
N ARG A 676 -0.22 0.57 7.25
CA ARG A 676 -1.02 1.29 8.24
C ARG A 676 -2.31 1.77 7.60
N PRO A 677 -3.50 1.37 8.10
CA PRO A 677 -4.78 1.85 7.59
C PRO A 677 -4.88 3.37 7.71
N ASP A 678 -5.33 4.01 6.63
CA ASP A 678 -5.63 5.44 6.58
C ASP A 678 -7.13 5.72 6.56
N LYS A 679 -7.51 6.99 6.35
CA LYS A 679 -8.91 7.43 6.30
C LYS A 679 -9.72 6.75 5.18
N ILE A 680 -9.09 6.41 4.06
CA ILE A 680 -9.77 5.75 2.93
C ILE A 680 -9.93 4.26 3.25
N THR A 681 -8.88 3.63 3.80
CA THR A 681 -8.97 2.24 4.29
C THR A 681 -10.12 2.08 5.26
N LEU A 682 -10.21 2.96 6.28
CA LEU A 682 -11.25 2.87 7.30
C LEU A 682 -12.65 3.03 6.71
N ALA A 683 -12.85 4.00 5.82
CA ALA A 683 -14.15 4.18 5.18
C ALA A 683 -14.59 2.93 4.39
N GLY A 684 -13.68 2.33 3.62
CA GLY A 684 -13.96 1.11 2.86
C GLY A 684 -14.27 -0.10 3.74
N VAL A 685 -13.44 -0.36 4.76
CA VAL A 685 -13.62 -1.52 5.65
C VAL A 685 -14.84 -1.35 6.55
N LEU A 686 -15.12 -0.15 7.06
CA LEU A 686 -16.33 0.10 7.85
C LEU A 686 -17.59 -0.08 7.02
N SER A 687 -17.58 0.30 5.74
CA SER A 687 -18.67 0.01 4.81
C SER A 687 -18.87 -1.50 4.62
N ALA A 688 -17.79 -2.28 4.52
CA ALA A 688 -17.88 -3.74 4.46
C ALA A 688 -18.41 -4.33 5.78
N CYS A 689 -17.94 -3.85 6.94
CA CYS A 689 -18.44 -4.28 8.26
C CYS A 689 -19.93 -3.99 8.42
N SER A 690 -20.36 -2.81 7.99
CA SER A 690 -21.76 -2.39 7.98
C SER A 690 -22.65 -3.33 7.17
N ALA A 691 -22.17 -3.81 6.02
CA ALA A 691 -22.92 -4.70 5.14
C ALA A 691 -23.06 -6.14 5.70
N VAL A 692 -22.08 -6.64 6.45
CA VAL A 692 -22.12 -8.01 7.03
C VAL A 692 -22.52 -8.04 8.51
N GLY A 693 -22.67 -6.88 9.15
CA GLY A 693 -23.00 -6.78 10.56
C GLY A 693 -21.83 -7.02 11.52
N ALA A 694 -20.57 -6.85 11.08
CA ALA A 694 -19.36 -7.14 11.88
C ALA A 694 -19.07 -6.06 12.95
N LEU A 695 -19.88 -6.05 14.02
CA LEU A 695 -19.84 -5.04 15.09
C LEU A 695 -18.51 -5.07 15.88
N GLU A 696 -17.94 -6.25 16.15
CA GLU A 696 -16.68 -6.37 16.90
C GLU A 696 -15.52 -5.72 16.17
N LEU A 697 -15.36 -6.02 14.88
CA LEU A 697 -14.34 -5.41 14.03
C LEU A 697 -14.59 -3.91 13.89
N GLY A 698 -15.84 -3.49 13.67
CA GLY A 698 -16.23 -2.08 13.63
C GLY A 698 -15.80 -1.31 14.89
N SER A 699 -15.97 -1.93 16.07
CA SER A 699 -15.54 -1.34 17.35
C SER A 699 -14.01 -1.30 17.51
N GLU A 700 -13.27 -2.29 17.00
CA GLU A 700 -11.79 -2.23 16.95
C GLU A 700 -11.33 -1.03 16.09
N LEU A 701 -11.98 -0.84 14.94
CA LEU A 701 -11.67 0.24 13.98
C LEU A 701 -12.02 1.63 14.53
N ASP A 702 -13.11 1.75 15.28
CA ASP A 702 -13.44 2.95 16.06
C ASP A 702 -12.31 3.30 17.04
N GLY A 703 -11.90 2.34 17.87
CA GLY A 703 -10.79 2.53 18.81
C GLY A 703 -9.48 2.92 18.11
N TYR A 704 -9.22 2.36 16.92
CA TYR A 704 -8.09 2.76 16.08
C TYR A 704 -8.24 4.20 15.56
N ALA A 705 -9.41 4.58 15.04
CA ALA A 705 -9.68 5.93 14.54
C ALA A 705 -9.52 6.99 15.64
N SER A 706 -9.97 6.70 16.86
CA SER A 706 -9.83 7.55 18.04
C SER A 706 -8.37 7.79 18.41
N ARG A 707 -7.58 6.71 18.59
CA ARG A 707 -6.14 6.80 18.93
C ARG A 707 -5.31 7.53 17.87
N ARG A 708 -5.77 7.56 16.63
CA ARG A 708 -5.08 8.18 15.48
C ARG A 708 -5.59 9.59 15.16
N GLY A 709 -6.60 10.07 15.87
CA GLY A 709 -7.21 11.39 15.61
C GLY A 709 -7.90 11.48 14.24
N LEU A 710 -8.40 10.35 13.70
CA LEU A 710 -9.03 10.31 12.38
C LEU A 710 -10.50 10.74 12.38
N TYR A 711 -11.09 10.93 13.56
CA TYR A 711 -12.43 11.46 13.78
C TYR A 711 -12.68 12.85 13.17
N SER A 712 -11.63 13.64 12.94
CA SER A 712 -11.76 14.93 12.26
C SER A 712 -12.11 14.80 10.77
N ASN A 713 -12.04 13.59 10.21
CA ASN A 713 -12.40 13.33 8.83
C ASN A 713 -13.88 12.94 8.73
N VAL A 714 -14.68 13.77 8.06
CA VAL A 714 -16.13 13.55 7.93
C VAL A 714 -16.47 12.19 7.33
N TYR A 715 -15.68 11.67 6.38
CA TYR A 715 -15.94 10.38 5.74
C TYR A 715 -15.78 9.20 6.71
N VAL A 716 -14.76 9.23 7.57
CA VAL A 716 -14.56 8.20 8.60
C VAL A 716 -15.67 8.27 9.64
N GLY A 717 -16.04 9.47 10.08
CA GLY A 717 -17.16 9.68 11.01
C GLY A 717 -18.48 9.16 10.44
N THR A 718 -18.82 9.52 9.21
CA THR A 718 -20.01 9.02 8.51
C THR A 718 -20.02 7.50 8.39
N ALA A 719 -18.88 6.88 8.02
CA ALA A 719 -18.78 5.43 7.90
C ALA A 719 -18.94 4.71 9.25
N LEU A 720 -18.45 5.29 10.35
CA LEU A 720 -18.67 4.75 11.71
C LEU A 720 -20.13 4.85 12.12
N VAL A 721 -20.80 5.97 11.83
CA VAL A 721 -22.24 6.14 12.11
C VAL A 721 -23.06 5.11 11.33
N ASP A 722 -22.80 4.95 10.03
CA ASP A 722 -23.50 3.97 9.18
C ASP A 722 -23.22 2.52 9.63
N MET A 723 -21.98 2.21 10.03
CA MET A 723 -21.62 0.90 10.56
C MET A 723 -22.37 0.58 11.85
N TYR A 724 -22.29 1.44 12.88
CA TYR A 724 -22.98 1.20 14.15
C TYR A 724 -24.50 1.16 13.97
N ALA A 725 -25.07 2.03 13.13
CA ALA A 725 -26.50 2.06 12.90
C ALA A 725 -27.02 0.79 12.21
N LYS A 726 -26.32 0.28 11.19
CA LYS A 726 -26.71 -0.98 10.52
C LYS A 726 -26.38 -2.24 11.33
N CYS A 727 -25.41 -2.17 12.23
CA CYS A 727 -25.16 -3.21 13.23
C CYS A 727 -26.12 -3.16 14.43
N GLY A 728 -27.03 -2.18 14.50
CA GLY A 728 -28.05 -2.06 15.54
C GLY A 728 -27.61 -1.35 16.84
N ASP A 729 -26.37 -0.90 16.96
CA ASP A 729 -25.88 -0.12 18.12
C ASP A 729 -26.12 1.39 17.90
N LEU A 730 -27.40 1.78 17.95
CA LEU A 730 -27.86 3.14 17.64
C LEU A 730 -27.32 4.18 18.63
N ASP A 731 -27.15 3.81 19.89
CA ASP A 731 -26.68 4.75 20.90
C ASP A 731 -25.22 5.14 20.65
N LYS A 732 -24.36 4.17 20.26
CA LYS A 732 -23.03 4.50 19.77
C LYS A 732 -23.05 5.29 18.47
N ALA A 733 -23.94 4.98 17.54
CA ALA A 733 -24.07 5.76 16.30
C ALA A 733 -24.35 7.24 16.59
N ILE A 734 -25.27 7.53 17.52
CA ILE A 734 -25.59 8.88 17.99
C ILE A 734 -24.37 9.50 18.70
N GLU A 735 -23.67 8.74 19.55
CA GLU A 735 -22.47 9.21 20.26
C GLU A 735 -21.35 9.62 19.30
N VAL A 736 -21.03 8.77 18.31
CA VAL A 736 -20.05 9.05 17.26
C VAL A 736 -20.46 10.30 16.50
N PHE A 737 -21.73 10.38 16.06
CA PHE A 737 -22.25 11.53 15.34
C PHE A 737 -22.09 12.84 16.14
N ARG A 738 -22.44 12.83 17.43
CA ARG A 738 -22.27 14.00 18.31
C ARG A 738 -20.82 14.45 18.41
N LYS A 739 -19.87 13.50 18.52
CA LYS A 739 -18.43 13.78 18.62
C LYS A 739 -17.80 14.30 17.32
N MET A 740 -18.46 14.18 16.17
CA MET A 740 -17.92 14.66 14.89
C MET A 740 -17.77 16.19 14.89
N PRO A 741 -16.56 16.74 14.63
CA PRO A 741 -16.30 18.19 14.65
C PRO A 741 -16.87 18.92 13.42
N CYS A 742 -17.08 18.19 12.31
CA CYS A 742 -17.75 18.68 11.13
C CYS A 742 -18.76 17.63 10.64
N LYS A 743 -19.94 18.11 10.27
CA LYS A 743 -21.04 17.30 9.75
C LYS A 743 -21.42 17.83 8.37
N ASN A 744 -21.81 16.93 7.48
CA ASN A 744 -22.33 17.25 6.17
C ASN A 744 -23.65 16.49 5.94
N VAL A 745 -24.30 16.77 4.81
CA VAL A 745 -25.54 16.11 4.41
C VAL A 745 -25.43 14.58 4.50
N ALA A 746 -24.34 13.98 4.03
CA ALA A 746 -24.12 12.54 4.10
C ALA A 746 -24.08 11.98 5.54
N SER A 747 -23.43 12.68 6.48
CA SER A 747 -23.41 12.26 7.89
C SER A 747 -24.79 12.32 8.55
N TRP A 748 -25.58 13.34 8.21
CA TRP A 748 -26.96 13.46 8.69
C TRP A 748 -27.84 12.36 8.12
N ASN A 749 -27.70 12.08 6.82
CA ASN A 749 -28.43 11.01 6.14
C ASN A 749 -28.11 9.65 6.74
N ALA A 750 -26.84 9.35 7.02
CA ALA A 750 -26.45 8.09 7.67
C ALA A 750 -27.15 7.89 9.02
N LEU A 751 -27.23 8.95 9.85
CA LEU A 751 -27.93 8.87 11.14
C LEU A 751 -29.46 8.78 10.97
N ILE A 752 -30.07 9.63 10.13
CA ILE A 752 -31.51 9.67 9.92
C ILE A 752 -32.01 8.33 9.35
N CYS A 753 -31.37 7.82 8.30
CA CYS A 753 -31.68 6.52 7.74
C CYS A 753 -31.45 5.39 8.75
N GLY A 754 -30.33 5.45 9.50
CA GLY A 754 -30.02 4.50 10.55
C GLY A 754 -31.09 4.40 11.63
N LEU A 755 -31.57 5.54 12.13
CA LEU A 755 -32.65 5.61 13.12
C LEU A 755 -33.99 5.14 12.53
N ALA A 756 -34.28 5.56 11.29
CA ALA A 756 -35.51 5.17 10.58
C ALA A 756 -35.62 3.65 10.45
N PHE A 757 -34.59 2.99 9.88
CA PHE A 757 -34.63 1.56 9.61
C PHE A 757 -34.65 0.69 10.88
N ASN A 758 -34.15 1.21 12.01
CA ASN A 758 -34.21 0.50 13.29
C ASN A 758 -35.43 0.88 14.14
N GLY A 759 -36.48 1.47 13.54
CA GLY A 759 -37.75 1.73 14.22
C GLY A 759 -37.80 2.97 15.11
N ARG A 760 -36.72 3.76 15.20
CA ARG A 760 -36.67 5.05 15.94
C ARG A 760 -37.11 6.21 15.03
N GLY A 761 -38.26 6.07 14.37
CA GLY A 761 -38.75 7.02 13.36
C GLY A 761 -38.96 8.45 13.88
N ASP A 762 -39.48 8.60 15.11
CA ASP A 762 -39.66 9.92 15.73
C ASP A 762 -38.34 10.66 15.94
N GLU A 763 -37.29 9.95 16.39
CA GLU A 763 -35.96 10.53 16.56
C GLU A 763 -35.31 10.88 15.22
N ALA A 764 -35.52 10.06 14.19
CA ALA A 764 -35.07 10.38 12.84
C ALA A 764 -35.68 11.70 12.34
N ILE A 765 -36.98 11.94 12.60
CA ILE A 765 -37.65 13.20 12.26
C ILE A 765 -37.11 14.38 13.09
N GLN A 766 -36.83 14.18 14.39
CA GLN A 766 -36.19 15.21 15.22
C GLN A 766 -34.81 15.59 14.67
N HIS A 767 -34.01 14.61 14.29
CA HIS A 767 -32.69 14.86 13.69
C HIS A 767 -32.78 15.55 12.32
N PHE A 768 -33.78 15.22 11.50
CA PHE A 768 -34.06 15.97 10.27
C PHE A 768 -34.38 17.45 10.54
N GLN A 769 -35.18 17.75 11.57
CA GLN A 769 -35.47 19.13 11.95
C GLN A 769 -34.21 19.86 12.43
N LEU A 770 -33.32 19.19 13.17
CA LEU A 770 -32.03 19.75 13.57
C LEU A 770 -31.14 20.07 12.36
N MET A 771 -31.06 19.15 11.38
CA MET A 771 -30.32 19.37 10.13
C MET A 771 -30.80 20.62 9.38
N ARG A 772 -32.11 20.86 9.35
CA ARG A 772 -32.70 22.04 8.67
C ARG A 772 -32.32 23.36 9.34
N ASN A 773 -32.05 23.35 10.64
CA ASN A 773 -31.68 24.53 11.40
C ASN A 773 -30.16 24.83 11.33
N GLU A 774 -29.36 23.95 10.71
CA GLU A 774 -27.92 24.12 10.58
C GLU A 774 -27.56 24.95 9.33
N GLU A 775 -26.83 26.05 9.52
CA GLU A 775 -26.48 26.96 8.42
C GLU A 775 -25.61 26.28 7.35
N GLY A 776 -25.99 26.43 6.08
CA GLY A 776 -25.22 25.93 4.94
C GLY A 776 -25.50 24.48 4.55
N LEU A 777 -26.42 23.79 5.23
CA LEU A 777 -26.89 22.47 4.84
C LEU A 777 -28.26 22.55 4.14
N LYS A 778 -28.42 21.78 3.07
CA LYS A 778 -29.69 21.61 2.36
C LYS A 778 -30.00 20.12 2.28
N PRO A 779 -31.21 19.69 2.68
CA PRO A 779 -31.68 18.33 2.42
C PRO A 779 -31.58 17.99 0.93
N ASP A 780 -31.14 16.77 0.66
CA ASP A 780 -31.07 16.17 -0.67
C ASP A 780 -32.10 15.04 -0.83
N ASP A 781 -32.10 14.38 -1.99
CA ASP A 781 -32.97 13.24 -2.26
C ASP A 781 -32.80 12.11 -1.23
N ILE A 782 -31.56 11.77 -0.87
CA ILE A 782 -31.27 10.73 0.11
C ILE A 782 -31.83 11.09 1.50
N THR A 783 -31.81 12.37 1.88
CA THR A 783 -32.40 12.85 3.14
C THR A 783 -33.88 12.49 3.22
N PHE A 784 -34.62 12.73 2.14
CA PHE A 784 -36.06 12.47 2.10
C PHE A 784 -36.41 10.99 2.00
N ILE A 785 -35.54 10.16 1.42
CA ILE A 785 -35.68 8.69 1.56
C ILE A 785 -35.67 8.34 3.06
N GLY A 786 -34.68 8.82 3.82
CA GLY A 786 -34.60 8.55 5.27
C GLY A 786 -35.82 9.07 6.05
N VAL A 787 -36.30 10.28 5.76
CA VAL A 787 -37.49 10.86 6.42
C VAL A 787 -38.77 10.10 6.07
N LEU A 788 -38.96 9.73 4.81
CA LEU A 788 -40.14 8.96 4.40
C LEU A 788 -40.09 7.54 4.98
N SER A 789 -38.93 6.87 5.00
CA SER A 789 -38.74 5.60 5.70
C SER A 789 -39.02 5.74 7.20
N ALA A 790 -38.62 6.83 7.85
CA ALA A 790 -38.97 7.08 9.25
C ALA A 790 -40.48 7.16 9.44
N CYS A 791 -41.20 7.81 8.51
CA CYS A 791 -42.66 7.85 8.52
C CYS A 791 -43.27 6.46 8.30
N VAL A 792 -42.69 5.62 7.44
CA VAL A 792 -43.12 4.23 7.20
C VAL A 792 -43.06 3.43 8.50
N HIS A 793 -41.90 3.43 9.17
CA HIS A 793 -41.70 2.63 10.39
C HIS A 793 -42.47 3.16 11.60
N ALA A 794 -42.70 4.48 11.68
CA ALA A 794 -43.52 5.09 12.74
C ALA A 794 -45.03 5.15 12.41
N GLY A 795 -45.46 4.76 11.19
CA GLY A 795 -46.86 4.84 10.76
C GLY A 795 -47.41 6.27 10.60
N LEU A 796 -46.54 7.26 10.37
CA LEU A 796 -46.90 8.68 10.31
C LEU A 796 -47.40 9.09 8.91
N VAL A 797 -48.57 8.58 8.51
CA VAL A 797 -49.14 8.79 7.16
C VAL A 797 -49.29 10.27 6.80
N LYS A 798 -49.76 11.10 7.75
CA LYS A 798 -49.98 12.54 7.52
C LYS A 798 -48.67 13.28 7.26
N ASP A 799 -47.65 13.00 8.07
CA ASP A 799 -46.34 13.63 7.92
C ASP A 799 -45.63 13.14 6.66
N GLY A 800 -45.71 11.85 6.33
CA GLY A 800 -45.16 11.32 5.08
C GLY A 800 -45.74 12.00 3.84
N LYS A 801 -47.08 12.16 3.78
CA LYS A 801 -47.76 12.92 2.70
C LYS A 801 -47.30 14.37 2.66
N ARG A 802 -47.18 15.03 3.82
CA ARG A 802 -46.72 16.41 3.92
C ARG A 802 -45.29 16.56 3.37
N TRP A 803 -44.36 15.72 3.80
CA TRP A 803 -42.96 15.79 3.37
C TRP A 803 -42.81 15.46 1.89
N PHE A 804 -43.51 14.43 1.39
CA PHE A 804 -43.49 14.09 -0.03
C PHE A 804 -43.99 15.26 -0.91
N ASN A 805 -45.09 15.90 -0.53
CA ASN A 805 -45.63 17.04 -1.28
C ASN A 805 -44.74 18.30 -1.20
N SER A 806 -43.85 18.40 -0.21
CA SER A 806 -42.90 19.51 -0.07
C SER A 806 -41.63 19.40 -0.93
N LEU A 807 -41.31 18.19 -1.43
CA LEU A 807 -40.07 17.88 -2.18
C LEU A 807 -39.78 18.88 -3.31
N THR A 808 -40.72 19.03 -4.24
CA THR A 808 -40.57 19.93 -5.40
C THR A 808 -40.72 21.41 -5.01
N PRO A 809 -41.82 21.85 -4.35
CA PRO A 809 -42.06 23.27 -4.13
C PRO A 809 -41.13 23.92 -3.10
N GLU A 810 -40.73 23.22 -2.04
CA GLU A 810 -39.90 23.79 -0.96
C GLU A 810 -38.42 23.47 -1.13
N PHE A 811 -38.08 22.26 -1.60
CA PHE A 811 -36.69 21.78 -1.65
C PHE A 811 -36.11 21.70 -3.07
N GLN A 812 -36.91 21.96 -4.11
CA GLN A 812 -36.51 21.86 -5.52
C GLN A 812 -35.97 20.46 -5.89
N ILE A 813 -36.45 19.42 -5.19
CA ILE A 813 -36.08 18.03 -5.43
C ILE A 813 -37.15 17.39 -6.32
N ILE A 814 -36.73 16.84 -7.46
CA ILE A 814 -37.62 16.07 -8.34
C ILE A 814 -37.79 14.67 -7.72
N PRO A 815 -39.02 14.22 -7.41
CA PRO A 815 -39.24 12.89 -6.85
C PRO A 815 -38.71 11.78 -7.77
N LYS A 816 -37.91 10.87 -7.19
CA LYS A 816 -37.38 9.68 -7.86
C LYS A 816 -38.17 8.45 -7.43
N ILE A 817 -37.93 7.33 -8.12
CA ILE A 817 -38.63 6.06 -7.91
C ILE A 817 -38.58 5.66 -6.43
N GLU A 818 -37.46 5.85 -5.75
CA GLU A 818 -37.25 5.52 -4.34
C GLU A 818 -38.17 6.31 -3.39
N HIS A 819 -38.48 7.58 -3.71
CA HIS A 819 -39.43 8.39 -2.93
C HIS A 819 -40.87 7.88 -3.10
N TYR A 820 -41.23 7.52 -4.33
CA TYR A 820 -42.53 6.91 -4.61
C TYR A 820 -42.65 5.56 -3.89
N SER A 821 -41.58 4.76 -3.85
CA SER A 821 -41.55 3.48 -3.12
C SER A 821 -41.80 3.65 -1.64
N CYS A 822 -41.16 4.64 -1.00
CA CYS A 822 -41.40 4.91 0.41
C CYS A 822 -42.85 5.33 0.68
N MET A 823 -43.48 6.11 -0.23
CA MET A 823 -44.88 6.50 -0.08
C MET A 823 -45.86 5.34 -0.26
N VAL A 824 -45.62 4.48 -1.25
CA VAL A 824 -46.43 3.27 -1.45
C VAL A 824 -46.30 2.36 -0.24
N ASP A 825 -45.09 2.15 0.28
CA ASP A 825 -44.86 1.32 1.47
C ASP A 825 -45.56 1.89 2.71
N LEU A 826 -45.50 3.21 2.91
CA LEU A 826 -46.20 3.90 4.00
C LEU A 826 -47.72 3.68 3.94
N LEU A 827 -48.33 3.88 2.77
CA LEU A 827 -49.77 3.70 2.58
C LEU A 827 -50.16 2.23 2.73
N ALA A 828 -49.37 1.32 2.15
CA ALA A 828 -49.59 -0.11 2.17
C ALA A 828 -49.56 -0.66 3.61
N ARG A 829 -48.51 -0.35 4.39
CA ARG A 829 -48.39 -0.79 5.79
C ARG A 829 -49.44 -0.20 6.71
N SER A 830 -49.88 1.01 6.41
CA SER A 830 -50.94 1.68 7.16
C SER A 830 -52.34 1.21 6.75
N GLY A 831 -52.46 0.21 5.87
CA GLY A 831 -53.73 -0.39 5.44
C GLY A 831 -54.51 0.41 4.39
N HIS A 832 -53.94 1.49 3.85
CA HIS A 832 -54.58 2.36 2.85
C HIS A 832 -54.35 1.81 1.44
N LEU A 833 -54.78 0.57 1.18
CA LEU A 833 -54.40 -0.19 -0.01
C LEU A 833 -54.94 0.40 -1.32
N GLU A 834 -56.19 0.86 -1.34
CA GLU A 834 -56.77 1.51 -2.53
C GLU A 834 -56.03 2.81 -2.87
N GLU A 835 -55.75 3.62 -1.85
CA GLU A 835 -54.98 4.86 -2.03
C GLU A 835 -53.56 4.57 -2.54
N ALA A 836 -52.93 3.49 -2.07
CA ALA A 836 -51.62 3.06 -2.56
C ALA A 836 -51.68 2.61 -4.04
N TRP A 837 -52.73 1.90 -4.44
CA TRP A 837 -52.94 1.48 -5.84
C TRP A 837 -53.18 2.67 -6.77
N ASP A 838 -54.09 3.57 -6.39
CA ASP A 838 -54.37 4.82 -7.11
C ASP A 838 -53.12 5.70 -7.26
N PHE A 839 -52.24 5.68 -6.25
CA PHE A 839 -50.97 6.39 -6.29
C PHE A 839 -50.02 5.78 -7.32
N ILE A 840 -49.90 4.45 -7.38
CA ILE A 840 -49.09 3.73 -8.38
C ILE A 840 -49.57 4.02 -9.81
N GLU A 841 -50.88 4.04 -10.05
CA GLU A 841 -51.44 4.32 -11.39
C GLU A 841 -51.10 5.73 -11.89
N LYS A 842 -50.85 6.68 -10.97
CA LYS A 842 -50.47 8.05 -11.29
C LYS A 842 -48.96 8.24 -11.54
N ILE A 843 -48.14 7.20 -11.34
CA ILE A 843 -46.69 7.27 -11.57
C ILE A 843 -46.41 7.09 -13.08
N PRO A 844 -45.72 8.04 -13.74
CA PRO A 844 -45.41 7.93 -15.16
C PRO A 844 -44.35 6.85 -15.45
N ASP A 845 -44.73 5.79 -16.18
CA ASP A 845 -43.90 4.75 -16.83
C ASP A 845 -42.71 4.14 -16.04
N LYS A 846 -42.72 4.25 -14.70
CA LYS A 846 -41.62 3.82 -13.81
C LYS A 846 -42.12 3.11 -12.55
N VAL A 847 -42.97 2.11 -12.71
CA VAL A 847 -43.32 1.21 -11.61
C VAL A 847 -42.24 0.13 -11.50
N ASP A 848 -41.56 0.03 -10.34
CA ASP A 848 -40.60 -1.03 -10.07
C ASP A 848 -41.25 -2.22 -9.34
N ALA A 849 -40.56 -3.36 -9.37
CA ALA A 849 -41.02 -4.58 -8.69
C ALA A 849 -41.01 -4.45 -7.17
N VAL A 850 -40.17 -3.57 -6.61
CA VAL A 850 -40.05 -3.34 -5.16
C VAL A 850 -41.30 -2.67 -4.60
N MET A 851 -41.82 -1.63 -5.26
CA MET A 851 -43.10 -0.99 -4.93
C MET A 851 -44.25 -1.97 -4.90
N LEU A 852 -44.38 -2.76 -5.98
CA LEU A 852 -45.43 -3.75 -6.10
C LEU A 852 -45.25 -4.88 -5.07
N GLY A 853 -44.02 -5.27 -4.76
CA GLY A 853 -43.72 -6.26 -3.74
C GLY A 853 -44.16 -5.83 -2.34
N ALA A 854 -43.89 -4.57 -1.96
CA ALA A 854 -44.34 -3.99 -0.69
C ALA A 854 -45.87 -3.98 -0.58
N LEU A 855 -46.55 -3.52 -1.64
CA LEU A 855 -48.02 -3.53 -1.69
C LEU A 855 -48.58 -4.97 -1.65
N LEU A 856 -47.95 -5.92 -2.35
CA LEU A 856 -48.36 -7.32 -2.34
C LEU A 856 -48.24 -7.96 -0.94
N ALA A 857 -47.16 -7.64 -0.22
CA ALA A 857 -46.96 -8.09 1.15
C ALA A 857 -48.04 -7.50 2.10
N ALA A 858 -48.41 -6.23 1.91
CA ALA A 858 -49.48 -5.60 2.66
C ALA A 858 -50.87 -6.17 2.32
N CYS A 859 -51.15 -6.45 1.05
CA CYS A 859 -52.38 -7.13 0.60
C CYS A 859 -52.51 -8.51 1.25
N ARG A 860 -51.39 -9.25 1.37
CA ARG A 860 -51.35 -10.53 2.12
C ARG A 860 -51.73 -10.32 3.59
N LYS A 861 -51.14 -9.33 4.26
CA LYS A 861 -51.42 -9.03 5.68
C LYS A 861 -52.88 -8.61 5.91
N CYS A 862 -53.43 -7.81 5.01
CA CYS A 862 -54.80 -7.28 5.10
C CYS A 862 -55.86 -8.20 4.46
N LYS A 863 -55.47 -9.34 3.87
CA LYS A 863 -56.34 -10.27 3.13
C LYS A 863 -57.16 -9.62 2.00
N ASN A 864 -56.63 -8.57 1.37
CA ASN A 864 -57.29 -7.90 0.26
C ASN A 864 -56.89 -8.57 -1.07
N VAL A 865 -57.79 -9.40 -1.59
CA VAL A 865 -57.57 -10.19 -2.81
C VAL A 865 -57.65 -9.35 -4.07
N GLU A 866 -58.54 -8.36 -4.11
CA GLU A 866 -58.83 -7.60 -5.33
C GLU A 866 -57.62 -6.78 -5.79
N ILE A 867 -57.03 -5.99 -4.89
CA ILE A 867 -55.80 -5.26 -5.18
C ILE A 867 -54.63 -6.23 -5.34
N GLY A 868 -54.60 -7.30 -4.53
CA GLY A 868 -53.59 -8.35 -4.62
C GLY A 868 -53.48 -8.94 -6.04
N GLU A 869 -54.61 -9.27 -6.68
CA GLU A 869 -54.61 -9.80 -8.05
C GLU A 869 -54.09 -8.79 -9.09
N ARG A 870 -54.46 -7.51 -8.96
CA ARG A 870 -53.97 -6.45 -9.85
C ARG A 870 -52.45 -6.31 -9.75
N VAL A 871 -51.92 -6.34 -8.51
CA VAL A 871 -50.47 -6.29 -8.23
C VAL A 871 -49.74 -7.54 -8.76
N ILE A 872 -50.30 -8.74 -8.54
CA ILE A 872 -49.74 -10.01 -9.01
C ILE A 872 -49.58 -10.01 -10.53
N ASN A 873 -50.63 -9.60 -11.25
CA ASN A 873 -50.60 -9.56 -12.71
C ASN A 873 -49.53 -8.60 -13.24
N ARG A 874 -49.31 -7.47 -12.55
CA ARG A 874 -48.32 -6.48 -12.95
C ARG A 874 -46.89 -6.89 -12.59
N ILE A 875 -46.66 -7.43 -11.39
CA ILE A 875 -45.31 -7.81 -10.92
C ILE A 875 -44.76 -9.03 -11.66
N ILE A 876 -45.61 -9.98 -12.08
CA ILE A 876 -45.21 -11.15 -12.89
C ILE A 876 -44.84 -10.76 -14.32
N GLN A 877 -45.42 -9.67 -14.86
CA GLN A 877 -45.02 -9.11 -16.16
C GLN A 877 -43.66 -8.42 -16.07
N LEU A 878 -43.37 -7.73 -14.95
CA LEU A 878 -42.11 -7.02 -14.73
C LEU A 878 -40.95 -7.97 -14.38
N GLU A 879 -41.18 -8.95 -13.49
CA GLU A 879 -40.18 -9.91 -13.03
C GLU A 879 -40.65 -11.36 -13.23
N PRO A 880 -40.64 -11.86 -14.47
CA PRO A 880 -41.14 -13.19 -14.81
C PRO A 880 -40.29 -14.34 -14.26
N THR A 881 -39.06 -14.08 -13.81
CA THR A 881 -38.10 -15.08 -13.31
C THR A 881 -37.98 -15.12 -11.79
N ASN A 882 -38.61 -14.18 -11.07
CA ASN A 882 -38.47 -14.07 -9.62
C ASN A 882 -39.40 -15.06 -8.89
N SER A 883 -38.81 -16.06 -8.21
CA SER A 883 -39.55 -17.11 -7.48
C SER A 883 -40.42 -16.59 -6.35
N TRP A 884 -40.02 -15.47 -5.72
CA TRP A 884 -40.73 -14.89 -4.59
C TRP A 884 -42.15 -14.45 -4.95
N ASN A 885 -42.30 -13.81 -6.12
CA ASN A 885 -43.58 -13.28 -6.60
C ASN A 885 -44.63 -14.40 -6.75
N TYR A 886 -44.23 -15.55 -7.29
CA TYR A 886 -45.12 -16.71 -7.43
C TYR A 886 -45.49 -17.34 -6.08
N VAL A 887 -44.54 -17.45 -5.16
CA VAL A 887 -44.76 -18.03 -3.82
C VAL A 887 -45.69 -17.15 -2.99
N VAL A 888 -45.50 -15.82 -3.02
CA VAL A 888 -46.37 -14.87 -2.32
C VAL A 888 -47.78 -14.87 -2.93
N SER A 889 -47.89 -14.90 -4.26
CA SER A 889 -49.17 -14.99 -4.97
C SER A 889 -49.96 -16.25 -4.57
N SER A 890 -49.30 -17.41 -4.58
CA SER A 890 -49.89 -18.69 -4.16
C SER A 890 -50.42 -18.64 -2.72
N LYS A 891 -49.67 -17.99 -1.81
CA LYS A 891 -50.08 -17.82 -0.41
C LYS A 891 -51.29 -16.89 -0.26
N ILE A 892 -51.38 -15.81 -1.02
CA ILE A 892 -52.54 -14.88 -1.00
C ILE A 892 -53.82 -15.57 -1.47
N TYR A 893 -53.75 -16.36 -2.54
CA TYR A 893 -54.89 -17.16 -3.01
C TYR A 893 -55.30 -18.23 -1.99
N ALA A 894 -54.32 -18.91 -1.38
CA ALA A 894 -54.57 -19.91 -0.36
C ALA A 894 -55.20 -19.31 0.92
N SER A 895 -54.73 -18.15 1.39
CA SER A 895 -55.29 -17.48 2.57
C SER A 895 -56.72 -16.97 2.37
N SER A 896 -57.18 -16.95 1.12
CA SER A 896 -58.51 -16.48 0.71
C SER A 896 -59.43 -17.62 0.28
N GLY A 897 -59.03 -18.88 0.52
CA GLY A 897 -59.81 -20.09 0.19
C GLY A 897 -59.81 -20.48 -1.29
N ARG A 898 -59.10 -19.76 -2.17
CA ARG A 898 -59.00 -20.03 -3.62
C ARG A 898 -57.83 -20.98 -3.92
N LEU A 899 -57.96 -22.23 -3.46
CA LEU A 899 -56.91 -23.25 -3.59
C LEU A 899 -56.54 -23.59 -5.04
N ASP A 900 -57.51 -23.54 -5.96
CA ASP A 900 -57.29 -23.82 -7.38
C ASP A 900 -56.39 -22.78 -8.04
N ASP A 901 -56.60 -21.49 -7.75
CA ASP A 901 -55.76 -20.41 -8.27
C ASP A 901 -54.36 -20.42 -7.64
N SER A 902 -54.27 -20.83 -6.37
CA SER A 902 -52.99 -21.09 -5.71
C SER A 902 -52.19 -22.21 -6.41
N ALA A 903 -52.87 -23.29 -6.83
CA ALA A 903 -52.24 -24.40 -7.54
C ALA A 903 -51.79 -24.00 -8.96
N LYS A 904 -52.56 -23.16 -9.65
CA LYS A 904 -52.22 -22.63 -10.99
C LYS A 904 -50.89 -21.87 -11.01
N MET A 905 -50.46 -21.27 -9.89
CA MET A 905 -49.17 -20.57 -9.82
C MET A 905 -47.94 -21.47 -10.05
N ARG A 906 -48.07 -22.81 -9.87
CA ARG A 906 -46.96 -23.75 -10.09
C ARG A 906 -46.67 -24.04 -11.56
N GLY A 907 -47.65 -23.88 -12.45
CA GLY A 907 -47.48 -24.08 -13.89
C GLY A 907 -46.49 -23.08 -14.50
N PRO A 908 -46.75 -21.76 -14.38
CA PRO A 908 -45.85 -20.71 -14.87
C PRO A 908 -44.45 -20.78 -14.27
N MET A 909 -44.29 -21.20 -13.00
CA MET A 909 -42.96 -21.40 -12.40
C MET A 909 -42.17 -22.51 -13.11
N ARG A 910 -42.82 -23.63 -13.47
CA ARG A 910 -42.17 -24.74 -14.18
C ARG A 910 -41.83 -24.39 -15.62
N GLU A 911 -42.74 -23.74 -16.33
CA GLU A 911 -42.52 -23.30 -17.72
C GLU A 911 -41.37 -22.31 -17.85
N ARG A 912 -41.16 -21.47 -16.84
CA ARG A 912 -40.12 -20.43 -16.82
C ARG A 912 -38.83 -20.85 -16.13
N GLY A 913 -38.71 -22.11 -15.68
CA GLY A 913 -37.50 -22.64 -15.04
C GLY A 913 -37.19 -22.01 -13.67
N VAL A 914 -38.20 -21.50 -12.97
CA VAL A 914 -38.05 -20.77 -11.71
C VAL A 914 -38.07 -21.74 -10.52
N ASN A 915 -36.93 -21.91 -9.86
CA ASN A 915 -36.77 -22.76 -8.68
C ASN A 915 -36.98 -21.98 -7.37
N LYS A 916 -37.49 -22.64 -6.34
CA LYS A 916 -37.62 -22.04 -5.00
C LYS A 916 -36.23 -21.90 -4.36
N THR A 917 -35.81 -20.68 -4.07
CA THR A 917 -34.59 -20.42 -3.29
C THR A 917 -34.82 -20.72 -1.80
N PRO A 918 -33.96 -21.52 -1.14
CA PRO A 918 -34.00 -21.73 0.30
C PRO A 918 -33.48 -20.50 1.04
N GLY A 919 -33.99 -20.25 2.26
CA GLY A 919 -33.63 -19.06 3.03
C GLY A 919 -32.34 -19.20 3.77
N CYS A 920 -31.64 -18.10 4.02
CA CYS A 920 -30.39 -18.12 4.76
C CYS A 920 -30.40 -17.13 5.93
N SER A 921 -29.65 -17.47 6.98
CA SER A 921 -29.38 -16.63 8.14
C SER A 921 -27.91 -16.81 8.54
N TRP A 922 -27.31 -15.84 9.22
CA TRP A 922 -25.91 -15.95 9.64
C TRP A 922 -25.68 -15.47 11.08
N VAL A 923 -24.65 -16.02 11.74
CA VAL A 923 -24.25 -15.65 13.10
C VAL A 923 -22.72 -15.55 13.17
N GLU A 924 -22.20 -14.47 13.76
CA GLU A 924 -20.78 -14.30 14.04
C GLU A 924 -20.43 -14.84 15.43
N ILE A 925 -19.48 -15.78 15.50
CA ILE A 925 -18.91 -16.29 16.76
C ILE A 925 -17.39 -16.19 16.69
N SER A 926 -16.79 -15.37 17.57
CA SER A 926 -15.34 -15.19 17.68
C SER A 926 -14.65 -14.80 16.37
N GLY A 927 -15.23 -13.85 15.61
CA GLY A 927 -14.67 -13.36 14.35
C GLY A 927 -14.87 -14.29 13.14
N LYS A 928 -15.71 -15.33 13.26
CA LYS A 928 -16.13 -16.20 12.15
C LYS A 928 -17.64 -16.10 11.94
N VAL A 929 -18.06 -15.79 10.71
CA VAL A 929 -19.47 -15.77 10.29
C VAL A 929 -19.86 -17.19 9.86
N LEU A 930 -20.93 -17.73 10.46
CA LEU A 930 -21.52 -19.03 10.14
C LEU A 930 -22.85 -18.80 9.43
N GLU A 931 -23.04 -19.44 8.27
CA GLU A 931 -24.27 -19.37 7.48
C GLU A 931 -25.16 -20.61 7.70
N PHE A 932 -26.46 -20.41 7.73
CA PHE A 932 -27.49 -21.44 7.94
C PHE A 932 -28.53 -21.36 6.83
N TYR A 933 -28.84 -22.48 6.16
CA TYR A 933 -29.90 -22.54 5.14
C TYR A 933 -31.17 -23.23 5.67
N ALA A 934 -32.34 -22.72 5.28
CA ALA A 934 -33.64 -23.26 5.64
C ALA A 934 -33.90 -24.57 4.90
N GLY A 935 -33.79 -25.69 5.61
CA GLY A 935 -34.07 -27.04 5.12
C GLY A 935 -32.90 -28.03 5.13
N ASP A 936 -31.72 -27.65 5.61
CA ASP A 936 -30.59 -28.59 5.74
C ASP A 936 -30.80 -29.58 6.89
N GLU A 937 -30.73 -30.88 6.60
CA GLU A 937 -30.43 -31.89 7.62
C GLU A 937 -28.94 -31.79 8.01
N PRO A 938 -28.59 -31.93 9.31
CA PRO A 938 -27.22 -31.75 9.75
C PRO A 938 -26.31 -32.80 9.09
N GLN A 939 -25.50 -32.36 8.12
CA GLN A 939 -24.48 -33.20 7.52
C GLN A 939 -23.41 -33.53 8.58
N HIS A 940 -22.98 -34.80 8.59
CA HIS A 940 -22.00 -35.36 9.51
C HIS A 940 -20.74 -34.48 9.59
N GLY A 941 -20.57 -33.83 10.75
CA GLY A 941 -19.49 -32.87 11.03
C GLY A 941 -19.89 -31.81 12.06
N ALA A 942 -21.19 -31.62 12.30
CA ALA A 942 -21.68 -30.69 13.32
C ALA A 942 -21.49 -31.19 14.77
N ASP A 943 -21.38 -32.51 15.00
CA ASP A 943 -21.25 -33.09 16.35
C ASP A 943 -19.93 -32.70 17.05
N ASP A 944 -18.85 -32.47 16.31
CA ASP A 944 -17.56 -32.04 16.89
C ASP A 944 -17.56 -30.54 17.28
N MET A 945 -18.45 -29.71 16.72
CA MET A 945 -18.61 -28.30 17.12
C MET A 945 -19.60 -28.10 18.27
N TYR A 946 -20.57 -29.01 18.45
CA TYR A 946 -21.46 -28.97 19.60
C TYR A 946 -20.72 -29.31 20.92
N GLN A 947 -19.66 -30.13 20.88
CA GLN A 947 -18.86 -30.43 22.07
C GLN A 947 -18.03 -29.24 22.59
N GLU A 948 -17.62 -28.30 21.73
CA GLU A 948 -16.88 -27.10 22.18
C GLU A 948 -17.82 -25.98 22.69
N SER A 949 -19.08 -25.97 22.25
CA SER A 949 -20.11 -25.00 22.68
C SER A 949 -20.86 -25.38 23.96
N ASP A 950 -20.87 -26.67 24.33
CA ASP A 950 -21.47 -27.20 25.58
C ASP A 950 -20.81 -26.64 26.86
N SER A 951 -19.64 -25.99 26.77
CA SER A 951 -18.95 -25.41 27.93
C SER A 951 -19.27 -23.94 28.21
N ARG A 952 -20.03 -23.24 27.35
CA ARG A 952 -20.21 -21.77 27.45
C ARG A 952 -21.63 -21.22 27.24
N LEU A 953 -22.63 -22.06 26.91
CA LEU A 953 -24.03 -21.62 26.75
C LEU A 953 -24.97 -22.46 27.64
N PRO A 954 -25.98 -21.85 28.30
CA PRO A 954 -26.94 -22.61 29.10
C PRO A 954 -27.76 -23.59 28.24
N PRO A 955 -28.16 -24.77 28.77
CA PRO A 955 -28.87 -25.83 28.03
C PRO A 955 -30.18 -25.42 27.35
N GLY A 956 -30.75 -24.25 27.67
CA GLY A 956 -31.98 -23.73 27.07
C GLY A 956 -31.80 -23.07 25.70
N TYR A 957 -30.59 -22.61 25.35
CA TYR A 957 -30.35 -21.78 24.16
C TYR A 957 -30.38 -22.60 22.86
N ILE A 958 -29.88 -23.84 22.89
CA ILE A 958 -29.85 -24.74 21.72
C ILE A 958 -31.26 -25.24 21.35
N ASN A 959 -32.13 -25.45 22.36
CA ASN A 959 -33.52 -25.86 22.13
C ASN A 959 -34.38 -24.72 21.55
N LEU A 960 -34.02 -23.46 21.81
CA LEU A 960 -34.68 -22.28 21.24
C LEU A 960 -34.31 -22.06 19.76
N ILE A 961 -33.04 -22.33 19.40
CA ILE A 961 -32.58 -22.32 18.00
C ILE A 961 -33.24 -23.46 17.21
N ARG A 962 -33.36 -24.65 17.80
CA ARG A 962 -34.07 -25.79 17.18
C ARG A 962 -35.57 -25.56 16.98
N SER A 963 -36.23 -24.73 17.80
CA SER A 963 -37.67 -24.45 17.64
C SER A 963 -37.98 -23.39 16.58
N HIS A 964 -37.02 -22.50 16.26
CA HIS A 964 -37.18 -21.45 15.24
C HIS A 964 -36.80 -21.90 13.83
N ILE A 965 -36.02 -22.99 13.69
CA ILE A 965 -35.73 -23.66 12.41
C ILE A 965 -36.84 -24.68 12.09
N GLY A 966 -38.09 -24.22 12.11
CA GLY A 966 -39.21 -24.95 11.52
C GLY A 966 -39.26 -24.75 9.99
N PRO A 967 -40.03 -25.55 9.24
CA PRO A 967 -40.12 -25.52 7.77
C PRO A 967 -40.68 -24.20 7.16
N ASN A 968 -40.78 -23.12 7.95
CA ASN A 968 -41.32 -21.82 7.60
C ASN A 968 -40.28 -20.68 7.58
N ALA A 969 -38.97 -20.93 7.77
CA ALA A 969 -37.95 -19.90 7.63
C ALA A 969 -37.78 -19.48 6.16
N ILE A 970 -38.12 -18.22 5.87
CA ILE A 970 -38.22 -17.62 4.54
C ILE A 970 -36.85 -17.24 3.98
N ALA A 971 -36.66 -17.48 2.69
CA ALA A 971 -35.59 -16.92 1.90
C ALA A 971 -35.90 -15.50 1.47
N THR A 972 -35.07 -14.54 1.85
CA THR A 972 -35.08 -13.21 1.26
C THR A 972 -33.66 -12.66 1.15
N ASN A 973 -33.13 -12.71 -0.07
CA ASN A 973 -32.18 -11.72 -0.52
C ASN A 973 -32.92 -10.36 -0.62
N CYS A 974 -32.26 -9.32 -0.14
CA CYS A 974 -32.68 -7.90 -0.13
C CYS A 974 -33.72 -7.45 0.91
N SER A 975 -33.31 -6.37 1.59
CA SER A 975 -33.96 -5.52 2.59
C SER A 975 -33.87 -5.98 4.06
N ILE A 976 -33.35 -5.05 4.86
CA ILE A 976 -32.95 -5.08 6.28
C ILE A 976 -34.07 -5.55 7.24
N GLU A 977 -35.30 -5.75 6.77
CA GLU A 977 -36.48 -5.88 7.62
C GLU A 977 -36.79 -7.28 8.14
N SER A 978 -36.31 -8.35 7.49
CA SER A 978 -36.53 -9.71 8.03
C SER A 978 -35.66 -10.00 9.26
N CYS A 979 -34.57 -9.25 9.43
CA CYS A 979 -33.72 -9.34 10.61
C CYS A 979 -34.37 -8.65 11.83
N LEU A 980 -35.21 -7.63 11.63
CA LEU A 980 -35.72 -6.81 12.73
C LEU A 980 -36.74 -7.53 13.63
N GLU A 981 -37.66 -8.36 13.09
CA GLU A 981 -38.61 -9.10 13.94
C GLU A 981 -37.91 -10.18 14.78
N VAL A 982 -36.90 -10.87 14.24
CA VAL A 982 -36.12 -11.88 14.97
C VAL A 982 -35.17 -11.24 15.99
N THR A 983 -34.61 -10.05 15.68
CA THR A 983 -33.69 -9.35 16.59
C THR A 983 -34.45 -8.67 17.75
N GLN A 984 -35.68 -8.18 17.52
CA GLN A 984 -36.52 -7.58 18.56
C GLN A 984 -37.01 -8.61 19.59
N GLU A 985 -37.36 -9.84 19.16
CA GLU A 985 -37.73 -10.92 20.09
C GLU A 985 -36.53 -11.45 20.88
N ILE A 986 -35.34 -11.52 20.27
CA ILE A 986 -34.09 -11.89 20.97
C ILE A 986 -33.65 -10.79 21.95
N GLN A 987 -33.91 -9.51 21.66
CA GLN A 987 -33.64 -8.40 22.59
C GLN A 987 -34.65 -8.30 23.72
N ASN A 988 -35.92 -8.66 23.51
CA ASN A 988 -36.91 -8.75 24.60
C ASN A 988 -36.67 -9.95 25.54
N LEU A 989 -35.82 -10.91 25.13
CA LEU A 989 -35.43 -12.10 25.91
C LEU A 989 -34.05 -11.97 26.59
N ARG A 990 -33.25 -10.94 26.27
CA ARG A 990 -32.05 -10.55 27.04
C ARG A 990 -32.45 -9.68 28.23
#